data_AF-A0A1Y4WK56-F1
#
_entry.id   AF-A0A1Y4WK56-F1
#
_cell.length_a   1.000
_cell.length_b   1.000
_cell.length_c   1.000
_cell.angle_alpha   90.00
_cell.angle_beta   90.00
_cell.angle_gamma   90.00
#
_symmetry.space_group_name_H-M   'P 1'
#
loop_
_entity.id
_entity.type
_entity.pdbx_description
1 polymer ?
#
loop_
_entity_poly.entity_id
_entity_poly.type
_entity_poly.pdbx_seq_one_letter_code
_entity_poly.pdbx_strand_id
1 'polypeptide(L)'
;MALRWVVGILSTDYDLHDYRKAIINQLAASGVCVSAFELPEFPVEPDQHSHQSCITALKRTNVVILIIDKRYGGIFYGSSTASITMQEYLSATKNHIPCLIFVNKKTWDETHAYKVDLMASGQNVTEFDANYQCKYVSSVDTLHFVDKLSHAYDEYGCSNWISFFDEIPDLLVKVEGKLKGLSRFWLKKLINAQKEKLLARKTSTCFSMSLEDVFRKGYYIEPEYTQESGELFASENTLEDMIVSGLLAAKSILIYGEAGYGKTTILAKSFLKHVDRFNSEDDYNMPFYIWLKDKNSDYHFEFSRYIEESFAEILNLEPYPFLDISDIRPYFYLDGFDELAEEIPSASVSRISNSSIFSCPLMLTSRIQYACRYLGNYELMNRFSVRIRINKWNIEKAKGYINNFCSKKGMDNNFSQRVYGLLADNSELCSLLDSPLLITMLLWVIESNRMTIPETISTRVQLFQAFLYEMAKREIHRTSSEFGEDVLVLIWSYFAWLVYREKVFGRQAKIDNAFRMLQEDLLPEYRISYHTTLFDALFDIANGKIYGTFHEQFLEFLVANVFYHASLYKREPYPEFLRYVVRPEINRYFRAIWKECSEHDREKIATNIFEQYLLNAGSDDNTSIAVRVHAIYHVSRLACTEQEERLNKAFNIEKHISVRLSLFFGAIKRGQLDKEDEFYHLLLSDIQYSAANRGYHLAYYDKPNYGSMPFEDEGGDWPNTLNAFLRHFRSSKIEQYFLRRIDLLTLYQLMESRNSVKPMTEKILSELEELVLDPPFTNNPEFQKKIEETFYMVKKKFTELY
;
A
#
# COMPACT_ATOMS: atom_id res chain seq x y z
N MET A 1 -13.21 19.56 -7.13
CA MET A 1 -12.45 19.84 -8.37
C MET A 1 -11.12 20.46 -7.97
N ALA A 2 -10.03 20.06 -8.62
CA ALA A 2 -8.70 20.60 -8.34
C ALA A 2 -8.61 22.08 -8.74
N LEU A 3 -7.69 22.83 -8.14
CA LEU A 3 -7.52 24.26 -8.41
C LEU A 3 -6.70 24.49 -9.68
N ARG A 4 -7.04 25.53 -10.45
CA ARG A 4 -6.25 25.95 -11.62
C ARG A 4 -4.98 26.66 -11.21
N TRP A 5 -3.98 26.57 -12.08
CA TRP A 5 -2.74 27.33 -11.95
C TRP A 5 -2.98 28.82 -12.16
N VAL A 6 -2.48 29.65 -11.24
CA VAL A 6 -2.56 31.10 -11.31
C VAL A 6 -1.17 31.68 -11.56
N VAL A 7 -0.98 32.36 -12.69
CA VAL A 7 0.27 33.05 -13.03
C VAL A 7 0.09 34.55 -12.87
N GLY A 8 0.84 35.16 -11.96
CA GLY A 8 0.87 36.61 -11.74
C GLY A 8 1.83 37.31 -12.72
N ILE A 9 1.41 38.42 -13.32
CA ILE A 9 2.26 39.22 -14.22
C ILE A 9 2.52 40.58 -13.58
N LEU A 10 3.78 40.79 -13.19
CA LEU A 10 4.30 42.04 -12.62
C LEU A 10 5.14 42.77 -13.66
N SER A 11 5.09 44.09 -13.65
CA SER A 11 5.92 44.90 -14.55
C SER A 11 6.14 46.32 -14.04
N THR A 12 7.21 46.96 -14.52
CA THR A 12 7.56 48.34 -14.12
C THR A 12 6.84 49.45 -14.88
N ASP A 13 5.53 49.26 -15.18
CA ASP A 13 4.52 50.25 -15.66
C ASP A 13 4.05 50.15 -17.14
N TYR A 14 3.18 51.09 -17.58
CA TYR A 14 2.41 51.11 -18.84
C TYR A 14 3.19 50.95 -20.15
N ASP A 15 4.49 51.26 -20.17
CA ASP A 15 5.33 51.11 -21.36
C ASP A 15 5.51 49.65 -21.79
N LEU A 16 5.17 48.70 -20.91
CA LEU A 16 5.16 47.28 -21.18
C LEU A 16 3.78 46.73 -21.61
N HIS A 17 2.80 47.58 -21.96
CA HIS A 17 1.43 47.14 -22.29
C HIS A 17 1.39 46.04 -23.36
N ASP A 18 2.10 46.22 -24.48
CA ASP A 18 2.11 45.24 -25.58
C ASP A 18 2.79 43.92 -25.18
N TYR A 19 3.86 44.00 -24.39
CA TYR A 19 4.57 42.83 -23.86
C TYR A 19 3.69 42.04 -22.89
N ARG A 20 3.02 42.72 -21.95
CA ARG A 20 2.07 42.10 -21.01
C ARG A 20 0.93 41.44 -21.76
N LYS A 21 0.31 42.15 -22.71
CA LYS A 21 -0.78 41.62 -23.55
C LYS A 21 -0.35 40.37 -24.31
N ALA A 22 0.85 40.36 -24.87
CA ALA A 22 1.39 39.19 -25.58
C ALA A 22 1.54 37.97 -24.64
N ILE A 23 2.10 38.16 -23.44
CA ILE A 23 2.24 37.10 -22.43
C ILE A 23 0.87 36.61 -21.94
N ILE A 24 -0.05 37.53 -21.63
CA ILE A 24 -1.43 37.20 -21.21
C ILE A 24 -2.08 36.29 -22.25
N ASN A 25 -1.99 36.65 -23.54
CA ASN A 25 -2.58 35.87 -24.62
C ASN A 25 -1.96 34.46 -24.74
N GLN A 26 -0.62 34.35 -24.63
CA GLN A 26 0.08 33.06 -24.67
C GLN A 26 -0.32 32.16 -23.49
N LEU A 27 -0.38 32.73 -22.28
CA LEU A 27 -0.72 31.99 -21.07
C LEU A 27 -2.19 31.56 -21.05
N ALA A 28 -3.10 32.44 -21.47
CA ALA A 28 -4.53 32.12 -21.56
C ALA A 28 -4.80 30.92 -22.50
N ALA A 29 -4.03 30.79 -23.58
CA ALA A 29 -4.10 29.64 -24.49
C ALA A 29 -3.61 28.32 -23.86
N SER A 30 -2.84 28.38 -22.77
CA SER A 30 -2.24 27.23 -22.07
C SER A 30 -3.09 26.70 -20.92
N GLY A 31 -4.31 27.23 -20.72
CA GLY A 31 -5.25 26.76 -19.69
C GLY A 31 -4.97 27.26 -18.27
N VAL A 32 -4.02 28.18 -18.08
CA VAL A 32 -3.77 28.82 -16.77
C VAL A 32 -4.67 30.03 -16.55
N CYS A 33 -4.96 30.34 -15.30
CA CYS A 33 -5.56 31.60 -14.90
C CYS A 33 -4.48 32.69 -14.82
N VAL A 34 -4.64 33.76 -15.58
CA VAL A 34 -3.69 34.88 -15.56
C VAL A 34 -4.17 35.95 -14.56
N SER A 35 -3.29 36.36 -13.65
CA SER A 35 -3.55 37.42 -12.67
C SER A 35 -2.76 38.67 -13.06
N ALA A 36 -3.43 39.59 -13.76
CA ALA A 36 -2.87 40.85 -14.25
C ALA A 36 -3.88 41.99 -14.04
N PHE A 37 -3.43 43.17 -13.59
CA PHE A 37 -4.31 44.26 -13.11
C PHE A 37 -5.22 44.83 -14.20
N GLU A 38 -4.84 44.69 -15.47
CA GLU A 38 -5.62 45.12 -16.63
C GLU A 38 -6.78 44.18 -16.99
N LEU A 39 -6.86 43.00 -16.37
CA LEU A 39 -7.91 42.01 -16.65
C LEU A 39 -9.17 42.28 -15.82
N PRO A 40 -10.38 42.08 -16.40
CA PRO A 40 -11.64 42.29 -15.68
C PRO A 40 -11.83 41.42 -14.43
N GLU A 41 -11.21 40.24 -14.41
CA GLU A 41 -11.29 39.29 -13.29
C GLU A 41 -10.19 39.49 -12.24
N PHE A 42 -9.43 40.60 -12.32
CA PHE A 42 -8.47 40.94 -11.30
C PHE A 42 -9.18 41.29 -9.98
N PRO A 43 -8.75 40.72 -8.84
CA PRO A 43 -9.42 40.88 -7.57
C PRO A 43 -9.10 42.27 -7.05
N VAL A 44 -10.14 43.05 -6.80
CA VAL A 44 -10.04 44.39 -6.24
C VAL A 44 -10.98 44.45 -5.05
N GLU A 45 -10.42 44.72 -3.88
CA GLU A 45 -11.21 44.89 -2.66
C GLU A 45 -11.69 46.35 -2.59
N PRO A 46 -13.01 46.62 -2.45
CA PRO A 46 -13.56 47.97 -2.49
C PRO A 46 -13.00 48.92 -1.41
N ASP A 47 -12.50 48.35 -0.30
CA ASP A 47 -11.96 49.07 0.85
C ASP A 47 -10.43 49.14 0.88
N GLN A 48 -9.74 48.67 -0.17
CA GLN A 48 -8.27 48.67 -0.27
C GLN A 48 -7.75 49.61 -1.34
N HIS A 49 -6.61 50.26 -1.08
CA HIS A 49 -5.87 51.00 -2.10
C HIS A 49 -5.44 50.02 -3.22
N SER A 50 -5.40 50.49 -4.48
CA SER A 50 -5.06 49.67 -5.66
C SER A 50 -3.74 48.89 -5.48
N HIS A 51 -2.71 49.57 -4.98
CA HIS A 51 -1.43 48.99 -4.59
C HIS A 51 -1.54 47.82 -3.60
N GLN A 52 -2.41 47.94 -2.59
CA GLN A 52 -2.64 46.87 -1.61
C GLN A 52 -3.41 45.71 -2.24
N SER A 53 -4.38 45.99 -3.12
CA SER A 53 -5.09 44.95 -3.88
C SER A 53 -4.11 44.11 -4.72
N CYS A 54 -3.11 44.74 -5.34
CA CYS A 54 -2.10 44.02 -6.13
C CYS A 54 -1.24 43.08 -5.27
N ILE A 55 -0.81 43.53 -4.08
CA ILE A 55 -0.07 42.69 -3.12
C ILE A 55 -0.96 41.55 -2.60
N THR A 56 -2.24 41.82 -2.32
CA THR A 56 -3.21 40.81 -1.88
C THR A 56 -3.42 39.74 -2.96
N ALA A 57 -3.49 40.15 -4.24
CA ALA A 57 -3.65 39.24 -5.38
C ALA A 57 -2.48 38.25 -5.56
N LEU A 58 -1.29 38.55 -5.03
CA LEU A 58 -0.16 37.60 -5.04
C LEU A 58 -0.40 36.37 -4.16
N LYS A 59 -1.25 36.47 -3.13
CA LYS A 59 -1.50 35.33 -2.22
C LYS A 59 -2.16 34.13 -2.90
N ARG A 60 -2.79 34.34 -4.06
CA ARG A 60 -3.41 33.28 -4.87
C ARG A 60 -2.51 32.79 -6.02
N THR A 61 -1.35 33.41 -6.27
CA THR A 61 -0.50 33.04 -7.41
C THR A 61 0.38 31.83 -7.08
N ASN A 62 0.60 30.99 -8.09
CA ASN A 62 1.51 29.84 -7.99
C ASN A 62 2.89 30.17 -8.59
N VAL A 63 2.93 31.02 -9.60
CA VAL A 63 4.14 31.50 -10.28
C VAL A 63 3.98 33.00 -10.54
N VAL A 64 5.08 33.74 -10.47
CA VAL A 64 5.15 35.15 -10.85
C VAL A 64 6.09 35.32 -12.04
N ILE A 65 5.67 36.11 -13.01
CA ILE A 65 6.49 36.62 -14.11
C ILE A 65 6.71 38.11 -13.85
N LEU A 66 7.96 38.54 -13.73
CA LEU A 66 8.34 39.94 -13.55
C LEU A 66 9.05 40.44 -14.81
N ILE A 67 8.55 41.53 -15.38
CA ILE A 67 9.10 42.15 -16.59
C ILE A 67 9.58 43.55 -16.27
N ILE A 68 10.83 43.86 -16.59
CA ILE A 68 11.45 45.16 -16.34
C ILE A 68 11.96 45.73 -17.65
N ASP A 69 11.63 46.99 -17.92
CA ASP A 69 12.13 47.74 -19.08
C ASP A 69 12.75 49.06 -18.63
N LYS A 70 12.40 50.18 -19.27
CA LYS A 70 13.08 51.46 -19.05
C LYS A 70 12.68 52.17 -17.76
N ARG A 71 11.51 51.86 -17.17
CA ARG A 71 10.96 52.57 -16.00
C ARG A 71 11.14 51.77 -14.71
N TYR A 72 11.18 52.48 -13.57
CA TYR A 72 11.23 51.89 -12.22
C TYR A 72 9.83 51.48 -11.67
N GLY A 73 8.77 52.08 -12.23
CA GLY A 73 7.39 51.90 -11.77
C GLY A 73 6.89 53.00 -10.83
N GLY A 74 5.60 52.98 -10.51
CA GLY A 74 4.97 53.94 -9.60
C GLY A 74 5.37 53.71 -8.14
N ILE A 75 5.51 54.78 -7.35
CA ILE A 75 5.88 54.71 -5.94
C ILE A 75 4.74 54.13 -5.10
N PHE A 76 5.05 53.19 -4.22
CA PHE A 76 4.08 52.57 -3.31
C PHE A 76 3.51 53.60 -2.33
N TYR A 77 2.21 53.54 -2.03
CA TYR A 77 1.49 54.62 -1.32
C TYR A 77 1.92 54.80 0.16
N GLY A 78 2.60 53.80 0.72
CA GLY A 78 3.20 53.83 2.07
C GLY A 78 4.72 53.89 2.07
N SER A 79 5.37 54.19 0.93
CA SER A 79 6.83 54.27 0.80
C SER A 79 7.23 55.57 0.10
N SER A 80 8.38 56.14 0.47
CA SER A 80 8.99 57.27 -0.23
C SER A 80 9.97 56.84 -1.32
N THR A 81 10.35 55.57 -1.39
CA THR A 81 11.48 55.09 -2.21
C THR A 81 11.21 53.80 -2.99
N ALA A 82 10.33 52.92 -2.50
CA ALA A 82 10.06 51.65 -3.17
C ALA A 82 8.90 51.77 -4.17
N SER A 83 9.10 51.24 -5.37
CA SER A 83 8.01 51.10 -6.35
C SER A 83 7.03 50.00 -5.93
N ILE A 84 5.79 50.06 -6.44
CA ILE A 84 4.79 48.99 -6.26
C ILE A 84 5.34 47.65 -6.77
N THR A 85 5.99 47.64 -7.94
CA THR A 85 6.58 46.43 -8.54
C THR A 85 7.66 45.81 -7.66
N MET A 86 8.49 46.65 -7.02
CA MET A 86 9.47 46.17 -6.06
C MET A 86 8.80 45.57 -4.82
N GLN A 87 7.74 46.19 -4.30
CA GLN A 87 6.98 45.65 -3.16
C GLN A 87 6.27 44.33 -3.50
N GLU A 88 5.73 44.20 -4.70
CA GLU A 88 5.14 42.97 -5.22
C GLU A 88 6.18 41.84 -5.30
N TYR A 89 7.36 42.14 -5.87
CA TYR A 89 8.47 41.18 -5.91
C TYR A 89 8.89 40.72 -4.51
N LEU A 90 9.11 41.67 -3.58
CA LEU A 90 9.50 41.35 -2.21
C LEU A 90 8.43 40.52 -1.49
N SER A 91 7.14 40.81 -1.73
CA SER A 91 6.03 40.02 -1.21
C SER A 91 6.04 38.59 -1.78
N ALA A 92 6.24 38.43 -3.09
CA ALA A 92 6.30 37.11 -3.72
C ALA A 92 7.45 36.26 -3.17
N THR A 93 8.64 36.86 -3.03
CA THR A 93 9.83 36.22 -2.45
C THR A 93 9.60 35.81 -1.00
N LYS A 94 9.00 36.68 -0.18
CA LYS A 94 8.65 36.38 1.22
C LYS A 94 7.68 35.21 1.35
N ASN A 95 6.79 35.02 0.37
CA ASN A 95 5.83 33.92 0.34
C ASN A 95 6.37 32.66 -0.39
N HIS A 96 7.65 32.63 -0.75
CA HIS A 96 8.29 31.53 -1.49
C HIS A 96 7.59 31.19 -2.82
N ILE A 97 7.04 32.20 -3.49
CA ILE A 97 6.47 32.08 -4.82
C ILE A 97 7.60 32.16 -5.84
N PRO A 98 7.75 31.20 -6.77
CA PRO A 98 8.78 31.26 -7.79
C PRO A 98 8.56 32.47 -8.71
N CYS A 99 9.57 33.34 -8.78
CA CYS A 99 9.60 34.54 -9.61
C CYS A 99 10.51 34.33 -10.82
N LEU A 100 9.93 34.38 -12.02
CA LEU A 100 10.65 34.34 -13.30
C LEU A 100 10.90 35.77 -13.76
N ILE A 101 12.16 36.20 -13.75
CA ILE A 101 12.54 37.60 -13.99
C ILE A 101 13.03 37.78 -15.43
N PHE A 102 12.44 38.76 -16.12
CA PHE A 102 12.75 39.16 -17.48
C PHE A 102 13.10 40.65 -17.53
N VAL A 103 14.28 40.98 -18.05
CA VAL A 103 14.77 42.37 -18.15
C VAL A 103 15.04 42.72 -19.60
N ASN A 104 14.62 43.89 -20.08
CA ASN A 104 14.96 44.33 -21.43
C ASN A 104 16.49 44.39 -21.56
N LYS A 105 17.03 43.86 -22.66
CA LYS A 105 18.47 43.79 -22.86
C LYS A 105 19.16 45.16 -22.76
N LYS A 106 18.52 46.23 -23.23
CA LYS A 106 19.07 47.58 -23.14
C LYS A 106 19.15 48.07 -21.68
N THR A 107 18.14 47.76 -20.86
CA THR A 107 18.17 48.03 -19.40
C THR A 107 19.28 47.24 -18.72
N TRP A 108 19.46 45.96 -19.09
CA TRP A 108 20.51 45.12 -18.55
C TRP A 108 21.92 45.65 -18.90
N ASP A 109 22.14 45.96 -20.18
CA ASP A 109 23.41 46.49 -20.69
C ASP A 109 23.77 47.83 -20.04
N GLU A 110 22.78 48.71 -19.84
CA GLU A 110 22.98 49.96 -19.13
C GLU A 110 23.26 49.76 -17.63
N THR A 111 22.59 48.81 -16.98
CA THR A 111 22.88 48.46 -15.57
C THR A 111 24.34 48.01 -15.41
N HIS A 112 24.85 47.25 -16.38
CA HIS A 112 26.25 46.85 -16.39
C HIS A 112 27.19 48.05 -16.62
N ALA A 113 26.87 48.92 -17.59
CA ALA A 113 27.65 50.12 -17.86
C ALA A 113 27.71 51.06 -16.64
N TYR A 114 26.59 51.29 -15.96
CA TYR A 114 26.51 52.06 -14.73
C TYR A 114 27.48 51.53 -13.66
N LYS A 115 27.53 50.21 -13.43
CA LYS A 115 28.44 49.62 -12.43
C LYS A 115 29.90 49.84 -12.78
N VAL A 116 30.25 49.69 -14.06
CA VAL A 116 31.61 49.93 -14.55
C VAL A 116 31.99 51.41 -14.37
N ASP A 117 31.11 52.31 -14.75
CA ASP A 117 31.33 53.76 -14.64
C ASP A 117 31.41 54.21 -13.17
N LEU A 118 30.55 53.69 -12.29
CA LEU A 118 30.58 53.94 -10.85
C LEU A 118 31.93 53.49 -10.26
N MET A 119 32.35 52.27 -10.56
CA MET A 119 33.63 51.73 -10.07
C MET A 119 34.83 52.53 -10.59
N ALA A 120 34.80 52.98 -11.86
CA ALA A 120 35.85 53.79 -12.46
C ALA A 120 35.90 55.22 -11.88
N SER A 121 34.76 55.78 -11.48
CA SER A 121 34.67 57.14 -10.92
C SER A 121 35.30 57.28 -9.53
N GLY A 122 35.29 56.20 -8.73
CA GLY A 122 35.71 56.21 -7.33
C GLY A 122 34.79 57.03 -6.40
N GLN A 123 33.65 57.50 -6.89
CA GLN A 123 32.65 58.24 -6.12
C GLN A 123 31.81 57.27 -5.28
N ASN A 124 31.18 57.78 -4.21
CA ASN A 124 30.13 57.02 -3.53
C ASN A 124 28.84 57.00 -4.39
N VAL A 125 27.97 56.02 -4.14
CA VAL A 125 26.75 55.79 -4.94
C VAL A 125 25.89 57.05 -5.02
N THR A 126 25.67 57.75 -3.90
CA THR A 126 24.80 58.93 -3.82
C THR A 126 25.31 60.10 -4.67
N GLU A 127 26.63 60.35 -4.66
CA GLU A 127 27.27 61.39 -5.46
C GLU A 127 27.28 61.05 -6.95
N PHE A 128 27.50 59.78 -7.28
CA PHE A 128 27.49 59.30 -8.65
C PHE A 128 26.08 59.35 -9.26
N ASP A 129 25.07 58.89 -8.52
CA ASP A 129 23.66 58.88 -8.92
C ASP A 129 23.15 60.26 -9.31
N ALA A 130 23.56 61.30 -8.57
CA ALA A 130 23.17 62.68 -8.84
C ALA A 130 23.70 63.20 -10.20
N ASN A 131 24.78 62.60 -10.71
CA ASN A 131 25.47 63.04 -11.92
C ASN A 131 25.35 62.04 -13.09
N TYR A 132 24.87 60.83 -12.84
CA TYR A 132 24.76 59.79 -13.86
C TYR A 132 23.64 60.11 -14.85
N GLN A 133 23.97 60.15 -16.13
CA GLN A 133 22.99 60.35 -17.20
C GLN A 133 22.56 59.01 -17.77
N CYS A 134 21.32 58.62 -17.46
CA CYS A 134 20.74 57.41 -18.01
C CYS A 134 20.53 57.55 -19.53
N LYS A 135 20.93 56.52 -20.29
CA LYS A 135 20.88 56.45 -21.75
C LYS A 135 19.60 55.82 -22.26
N TYR A 136 19.15 54.74 -21.64
CA TYR A 136 17.94 53.99 -22.01
C TYR A 136 16.89 54.01 -20.90
N VAL A 137 17.27 53.73 -19.65
CA VAL A 137 16.35 53.78 -18.51
C VAL A 137 15.98 55.22 -18.13
N SER A 138 14.84 55.39 -17.44
CA SER A 138 14.33 56.70 -17.04
C SER A 138 14.95 57.24 -15.76
N SER A 139 15.50 56.38 -14.89
CA SER A 139 16.16 56.77 -13.64
C SER A 139 17.12 55.70 -13.14
N VAL A 140 18.08 56.11 -12.33
CA VAL A 140 19.04 55.24 -11.63
C VAL A 140 18.34 54.21 -10.72
N ASP A 141 17.14 54.51 -10.20
CA ASP A 141 16.35 53.57 -9.39
C ASP A 141 16.03 52.28 -10.15
N THR A 142 15.85 52.36 -11.48
CA THR A 142 15.62 51.18 -12.32
C THR A 142 16.86 50.27 -12.34
N LEU A 143 18.05 50.88 -12.41
CA LEU A 143 19.34 50.18 -12.39
C LEU A 143 19.56 49.53 -11.01
N HIS A 144 19.28 50.28 -9.93
CA HIS A 144 19.33 49.77 -8.56
C HIS A 144 18.35 48.62 -8.33
N PHE A 145 17.18 48.65 -8.96
CA PHE A 145 16.23 47.54 -8.88
C PHE A 145 16.78 46.27 -9.53
N VAL A 146 17.29 46.38 -10.76
CA VAL A 146 17.91 45.24 -11.47
C VAL A 146 19.11 44.70 -10.69
N ASP A 147 19.92 45.59 -10.12
CA ASP A 147 21.03 45.21 -9.26
C ASP A 147 20.56 44.43 -8.02
N LYS A 148 19.51 44.90 -7.35
CA LYS A 148 18.92 44.19 -6.22
C LYS A 148 18.42 42.79 -6.59
N LEU A 149 17.81 42.63 -7.78
CA LEU A 149 17.38 41.32 -8.27
C LEU A 149 18.56 40.37 -8.50
N SER A 150 19.70 40.89 -8.95
CA SER A 150 20.92 40.09 -9.14
C SER A 150 21.53 39.58 -7.82
N HIS A 151 21.25 40.26 -6.71
CA HIS A 151 21.67 39.89 -5.35
C HIS A 151 20.58 39.16 -4.53
N ALA A 152 19.46 38.79 -5.17
CA ALA A 152 18.33 38.20 -4.48
C ALA A 152 18.61 36.86 -3.79
N TYR A 153 19.62 36.11 -4.26
CA TYR A 153 20.03 34.85 -3.64
C TYR A 153 20.67 35.09 -2.27
N ASP A 154 21.55 36.08 -2.17
CA ASP A 154 22.27 36.39 -0.93
C ASP A 154 21.33 36.98 0.14
N GLU A 155 20.36 37.79 -0.29
CA GLU A 155 19.45 38.48 0.62
C GLU A 155 18.23 37.62 1.03
N TYR A 156 17.73 36.75 0.12
CA TYR A 156 16.46 36.06 0.32
C TYR A 156 16.49 34.55 0.04
N GLY A 157 17.61 33.97 -0.38
CA GLY A 157 17.72 32.54 -0.72
C GLY A 157 16.88 32.12 -1.93
N CYS A 158 16.54 33.07 -2.82
CA CYS A 158 15.72 32.84 -4.01
C CYS A 158 16.56 32.99 -5.29
N SER A 159 16.05 32.51 -6.43
CA SER A 159 16.79 32.56 -7.69
C SER A 159 17.13 34.00 -8.07
N ASN A 160 18.40 34.28 -8.31
CA ASN A 160 18.88 35.52 -8.91
C ASN A 160 19.03 35.42 -10.44
N TRP A 161 18.46 34.37 -11.06
CA TRP A 161 18.56 34.18 -12.50
C TRP A 161 17.68 35.15 -13.25
N ILE A 162 18.31 36.09 -13.95
CA ILE A 162 17.64 37.09 -14.79
C ILE A 162 17.75 36.67 -16.25
N SER A 163 16.62 36.66 -16.97
CA SER A 163 16.59 36.44 -18.42
C SER A 163 16.47 37.77 -19.12
N PHE A 164 17.36 38.08 -20.05
CA PHE A 164 17.23 39.30 -20.85
C PHE A 164 16.39 39.03 -22.10
N PHE A 165 15.68 40.03 -22.63
CA PHE A 165 14.92 39.92 -23.89
C PHE A 165 15.12 41.15 -24.79
N ASP A 166 15.04 40.93 -26.10
CA ASP A 166 15.20 41.99 -27.11
C ASP A 166 13.83 42.53 -27.60
N GLU A 167 12.92 41.61 -27.96
CA GLU A 167 11.61 41.91 -28.52
C GLU A 167 10.55 40.91 -28.02
N ILE A 168 9.27 41.16 -28.32
CA ILE A 168 8.14 40.31 -27.88
C ILE A 168 8.34 38.82 -28.26
N PRO A 169 8.68 38.42 -29.50
CA PRO A 169 8.81 37.01 -29.84
C PRO A 169 9.86 36.27 -28.98
N ASP A 170 10.99 36.92 -28.73
CA ASP A 170 12.07 36.40 -27.88
C ASP A 170 11.61 36.27 -26.42
N LEU A 171 10.88 37.28 -25.91
CA LEU A 171 10.29 37.22 -24.57
C LEU A 171 9.33 36.03 -24.41
N LEU A 172 8.43 35.80 -25.37
CA LEU A 172 7.46 34.69 -25.31
C LEU A 172 8.14 33.31 -25.28
N VAL A 173 9.19 33.13 -26.09
CA VAL A 173 9.99 31.88 -26.11
C VAL A 173 10.69 31.67 -24.77
N LYS A 174 11.27 32.72 -24.21
CA LYS A 174 11.96 32.66 -22.92
C LYS A 174 11.00 32.41 -21.75
N VAL A 175 9.81 33.02 -21.77
CA VAL A 175 8.75 32.77 -20.78
C VAL A 175 8.34 31.30 -20.80
N GLU A 176 8.03 30.76 -21.97
CA GLU A 176 7.62 29.35 -22.10
C GLU A 176 8.74 28.40 -21.64
N GLY A 177 9.98 28.64 -22.08
CA GLY A 177 11.13 27.84 -21.68
C GLY A 177 11.38 27.86 -20.17
N LYS A 178 11.23 29.02 -19.52
CA LYS A 178 11.38 29.15 -18.07
C LYS A 178 10.24 28.50 -17.29
N LEU A 179 9.01 28.55 -17.79
CA LEU A 179 7.89 27.81 -17.21
C LEU A 179 8.12 26.30 -17.30
N LYS A 180 8.58 25.78 -18.46
CA LYS A 180 8.98 24.37 -18.59
C LYS A 180 10.10 23.99 -17.61
N GLY A 181 11.06 24.89 -17.40
CA GLY A 181 12.13 24.72 -16.42
C GLY A 181 11.66 24.56 -14.96
N LEU A 182 10.42 24.93 -14.63
CA LEU A 182 9.86 24.71 -13.28
C LEU A 182 9.38 23.27 -13.04
N SER A 183 9.46 22.37 -14.03
CA SER A 183 9.02 20.98 -13.89
C SER A 183 9.67 20.26 -12.71
N ARG A 184 11.01 20.36 -12.58
CA ARG A 184 11.73 19.80 -11.41
C ARG A 184 11.28 20.43 -10.10
N PHE A 185 11.04 21.74 -10.05
CA PHE A 185 10.61 22.43 -8.84
C PHE A 185 9.25 21.91 -8.36
N TRP A 186 8.28 21.75 -9.27
CA TRP A 186 6.96 21.27 -8.93
C TRP A 186 6.95 19.79 -8.55
N LEU A 187 7.76 18.96 -9.22
CA LEU A 187 7.92 17.56 -8.85
C LEU A 187 8.65 17.39 -7.51
N LYS A 188 9.64 18.22 -7.19
CA LYS A 188 10.25 18.27 -5.84
C LYS A 188 9.20 18.60 -4.78
N LYS A 189 8.30 19.56 -5.04
CA LYS A 189 7.16 19.85 -4.13
C LYS A 189 6.22 18.65 -3.98
N LEU A 190 5.91 17.96 -5.08
CA LEU A 190 5.07 16.76 -5.07
C LEU A 190 5.69 15.64 -4.21
N ILE A 191 6.97 15.34 -4.42
CA ILE A 191 7.72 14.30 -3.68
C ILE A 191 7.79 14.64 -2.19
N ASN A 192 8.06 15.89 -1.84
CA ASN A 192 8.08 16.31 -0.44
C ASN A 192 6.68 16.23 0.19
N ALA A 193 5.61 16.53 -0.54
CA ALA A 193 4.26 16.30 -0.04
C ALA A 193 3.95 14.79 0.14
N GLN A 194 4.48 13.91 -0.72
CA GLN A 194 4.42 12.46 -0.51
C GLN A 194 5.17 12.03 0.75
N LYS A 195 6.37 12.57 0.98
CA LYS A 195 7.15 12.36 2.21
C LYS A 195 6.33 12.72 3.44
N GLU A 196 5.75 13.91 3.49
CA GLU A 196 4.94 14.36 4.63
C GLU A 196 3.70 13.47 4.84
N LYS A 197 2.98 13.12 3.76
CA LYS A 197 1.83 12.22 3.83
C LYS A 197 2.20 10.83 4.35
N LEU A 198 3.36 10.30 3.92
CA LEU A 198 3.86 9.01 4.38
C LEU A 198 4.29 9.07 5.85
N LEU A 199 5.00 10.12 6.27
CA LEU A 199 5.42 10.32 7.66
C LEU A 199 4.23 10.45 8.62
N ALA A 200 3.17 11.14 8.20
CA ALA A 200 1.94 11.31 8.97
C ALA A 200 1.11 10.01 9.08
N ARG A 201 1.39 9.00 8.25
CA ARG A 201 0.63 7.75 8.22
C ARG A 201 0.84 6.95 9.51
N LYS A 202 -0.27 6.50 10.10
CA LYS A 202 -0.27 5.50 11.17
C LYS A 202 0.02 4.14 10.54
N THR A 203 1.16 3.54 10.84
CA THR A 203 1.49 2.18 10.35
C THR A 203 1.14 1.11 11.36
N SER A 204 1.02 -0.12 10.85
CA SER A 204 0.65 -1.32 11.60
C SER A 204 1.51 -1.59 12.82
N THR A 205 2.81 -1.29 12.76
CA THR A 205 3.77 -1.54 13.85
C THR A 205 3.73 -0.46 14.94
N CYS A 206 2.78 0.48 14.89
CA CYS A 206 2.96 1.77 15.57
C CYS A 206 1.73 2.23 16.35
N PHE A 207 0.62 1.50 16.31
CA PHE A 207 -0.59 1.63 17.15
C PHE A 207 -0.71 2.96 17.91
N SER A 208 -1.10 4.00 17.18
CA SER A 208 -1.27 5.43 17.56
C SER A 208 -0.10 6.40 17.36
N MET A 209 1.08 5.92 16.96
CA MET A 209 2.24 6.71 16.54
C MET A 209 2.30 6.80 15.02
N SER A 210 2.75 7.94 14.51
CA SER A 210 3.05 8.12 13.09
C SER A 210 4.33 7.34 12.72
N LEU A 211 4.58 7.13 11.42
CA LEU A 211 5.86 6.58 10.95
C LEU A 211 7.04 7.43 11.43
N GLU A 212 6.88 8.76 11.42
CA GLU A 212 7.88 9.71 11.91
C GLU A 212 8.24 9.46 13.37
N ASP A 213 7.23 9.29 14.23
CA ASP A 213 7.41 9.00 15.65
C ASP A 213 8.23 7.72 15.88
N VAL A 214 8.07 6.72 15.01
CA VAL A 214 8.70 5.41 15.16
C VAL A 214 10.17 5.46 14.78
N PHE A 215 10.48 6.19 13.71
CA PHE A 215 11.86 6.46 13.33
C PHE A 215 12.56 7.34 14.38
N ARG A 216 11.93 8.45 14.78
CA ARG A 216 12.52 9.39 15.77
C ARG A 216 12.69 8.78 17.15
N LYS A 217 11.70 8.04 17.64
CA LYS A 217 11.77 7.38 18.95
C LYS A 217 12.53 6.07 18.89
N GLY A 218 13.19 5.73 17.78
CA GLY A 218 14.08 4.57 17.64
C GLY A 218 13.40 3.23 17.92
N TYR A 219 12.13 3.10 17.53
CA TYR A 219 11.37 1.84 17.57
C TYR A 219 11.46 1.06 16.25
N TYR A 220 12.09 1.62 15.22
CA TYR A 220 12.41 0.87 14.02
C TYR A 220 13.52 -0.15 14.29
N ILE A 221 13.32 -1.38 13.83
CA ILE A 221 14.34 -2.42 13.73
C ILE A 221 14.38 -2.91 12.29
N GLU A 222 15.60 -3.02 11.76
CA GLU A 222 15.81 -3.55 10.42
C GLU A 222 15.36 -5.02 10.35
N PRO A 223 14.50 -5.37 9.37
CA PRO A 223 13.97 -6.72 9.25
C PRO A 223 15.08 -7.76 9.03
N GLU A 224 14.86 -9.00 9.46
CA GLU A 224 15.70 -10.12 9.00
C GLU A 224 15.42 -10.39 7.53
N TYR A 225 16.45 -10.65 6.73
CA TYR A 225 16.28 -10.88 5.31
C TYR A 225 17.27 -11.90 4.74
N THR A 226 16.89 -12.49 3.62
CA THR A 226 17.76 -13.32 2.78
C THR A 226 17.72 -12.76 1.37
N GLN A 227 18.89 -12.48 0.81
CA GLN A 227 19.02 -12.15 -0.61
C GLN A 227 19.02 -13.44 -1.41
N GLU A 228 17.97 -13.66 -2.20
CA GLU A 228 17.80 -14.89 -2.98
C GLU A 228 18.37 -14.77 -4.40
N SER A 229 18.51 -13.54 -4.92
CA SER A 229 19.12 -13.30 -6.22
C SER A 229 19.67 -11.89 -6.36
N GLY A 230 20.59 -11.73 -7.32
CA GLY A 230 21.31 -10.47 -7.55
C GLY A 230 22.33 -10.19 -6.46
N GLU A 231 23.01 -9.05 -6.57
CA GLU A 231 23.91 -8.52 -5.54
C GLU A 231 23.52 -7.07 -5.19
N LEU A 232 23.22 -6.83 -3.92
CA LEU A 232 23.18 -5.49 -3.34
C LEU A 232 24.60 -5.03 -3.02
N PHE A 233 24.85 -3.72 -3.09
CA PHE A 233 26.17 -3.17 -2.76
C PHE A 233 26.47 -3.34 -1.27
N ALA A 234 27.45 -4.20 -0.94
CA ALA A 234 27.78 -4.59 0.43
C ALA A 234 28.61 -3.55 1.22
N SER A 235 28.91 -2.39 0.64
CA SER A 235 29.73 -1.35 1.30
C SER A 235 28.96 -0.45 2.27
N GLU A 236 27.63 -0.57 2.33
CA GLU A 236 26.77 0.27 3.19
C GLU A 236 26.23 -0.50 4.40
N ASN A 237 26.02 0.20 5.52
CA ASN A 237 25.77 -0.41 6.83
C ASN A 237 24.30 -0.80 7.09
N THR A 238 23.35 -0.34 6.28
CA THR A 238 21.92 -0.58 6.49
C THR A 238 21.23 -1.07 5.22
N LEU A 239 20.14 -1.83 5.36
CA LEU A 239 19.38 -2.35 4.23
C LEU A 239 18.75 -1.24 3.39
N GLU A 240 18.24 -0.16 4.00
CA GLU A 240 17.67 0.96 3.23
C GLU A 240 18.71 1.66 2.35
N ASP A 241 19.95 1.79 2.82
CA ASP A 241 21.06 2.35 2.06
C ASP A 241 21.39 1.45 0.85
N MET A 242 21.51 0.15 1.10
CA MET A 242 21.76 -0.85 0.05
C MET A 242 20.67 -0.85 -1.03
N ILE A 243 19.40 -0.68 -0.64
CA ILE A 243 18.26 -0.58 -1.56
C ILE A 243 18.36 0.69 -2.41
N VAL A 244 18.60 1.86 -1.79
CA VAL A 244 18.70 3.14 -2.52
C VAL A 244 19.87 3.10 -3.50
N SER A 245 21.04 2.62 -3.08
CA SER A 245 22.22 2.49 -3.95
C SER A 245 22.01 1.45 -5.06
N GLY A 246 21.28 0.36 -4.79
CA GLY A 246 20.86 -0.60 -5.81
C GLY A 246 19.96 0.04 -6.88
N LEU A 247 18.94 0.80 -6.45
CA LEU A 247 18.03 1.51 -7.35
C LEU A 247 18.78 2.51 -8.23
N LEU A 248 19.65 3.35 -7.64
CA LEU A 248 20.45 4.34 -8.36
C LEU A 248 21.43 3.70 -9.37
N ALA A 249 21.80 2.44 -9.16
CA ALA A 249 22.54 1.62 -10.14
C ALA A 249 21.64 0.94 -11.19
N ALA A 250 20.40 1.43 -11.36
CA ALA A 250 19.37 0.92 -12.24
C ALA A 250 18.95 -0.54 -11.97
N LYS A 251 19.08 -1.03 -10.73
CA LYS A 251 18.60 -2.36 -10.33
C LYS A 251 17.21 -2.26 -9.71
N SER A 252 16.21 -2.89 -10.32
CA SER A 252 14.90 -3.05 -9.70
C SER A 252 14.90 -4.19 -8.68
N ILE A 253 14.22 -3.97 -7.55
CA ILE A 253 14.29 -4.80 -6.36
C ILE A 253 12.89 -5.30 -6.01
N LEU A 254 12.74 -6.61 -5.84
CA LEU A 254 11.53 -7.22 -5.30
C LEU A 254 11.75 -7.63 -3.85
N ILE A 255 10.88 -7.16 -2.96
CA ILE A 255 10.84 -7.57 -1.56
C ILE A 255 9.55 -8.34 -1.26
N TYR A 256 9.66 -9.55 -0.72
CA TYR A 256 8.48 -10.32 -0.31
C TYR A 256 8.68 -11.05 1.01
N GLY A 257 7.57 -11.47 1.61
CA GLY A 257 7.55 -12.12 2.92
C GLY A 257 6.14 -12.15 3.51
N GLU A 258 5.97 -12.76 4.68
CA GLU A 258 4.66 -12.91 5.30
C GLU A 258 4.05 -11.57 5.78
N ALA A 259 2.74 -11.58 6.03
CA ALA A 259 2.04 -10.42 6.57
C ALA A 259 2.60 -10.03 7.95
N GLY A 260 2.84 -8.74 8.16
CA GLY A 260 3.37 -8.21 9.44
C GLY A 260 4.90 -8.24 9.61
N TYR A 261 5.66 -8.73 8.63
CA TYR A 261 7.14 -8.82 8.74
C TYR A 261 7.90 -7.52 8.42
N GLY A 262 7.20 -6.41 8.15
CA GLY A 262 7.84 -5.08 8.00
C GLY A 262 8.21 -4.66 6.56
N LYS A 263 7.65 -5.31 5.53
CA LYS A 263 7.88 -4.98 4.11
C LYS A 263 7.57 -3.51 3.77
N THR A 264 6.37 -3.05 4.13
CA THR A 264 5.94 -1.66 3.96
C THR A 264 6.86 -0.70 4.73
N THR A 265 7.32 -1.09 5.92
CA THR A 265 8.19 -0.26 6.75
C THR A 265 9.58 -0.08 6.12
N ILE A 266 10.21 -1.13 5.60
CA ILE A 266 11.50 -1.00 4.91
C ILE A 266 11.37 -0.24 3.58
N LEU A 267 10.27 -0.43 2.84
CA LEU A 267 10.00 0.36 1.63
C LEU A 267 9.84 1.84 1.94
N ALA A 268 9.04 2.17 2.96
CA ALA A 268 8.86 3.55 3.42
C ALA A 268 10.20 4.16 3.85
N LYS A 269 11.01 3.44 4.64
CA LYS A 269 12.32 3.93 5.08
C LYS A 269 13.28 4.17 3.92
N SER A 270 13.28 3.26 2.93
CA SER A 270 14.11 3.39 1.72
C SER A 270 13.67 4.57 0.85
N PHE A 271 12.36 4.81 0.70
CA PHE A 271 11.84 5.99 0.02
C PHE A 271 12.25 7.27 0.73
N LEU A 272 12.05 7.37 2.04
CA LEU A 272 12.43 8.55 2.83
C LEU A 272 13.93 8.86 2.71
N LYS A 273 14.77 7.83 2.77
CA LYS A 273 16.21 7.94 2.59
C LYS A 273 16.58 8.46 1.19
N HIS A 274 15.92 7.97 0.15
CA HIS A 274 16.11 8.48 -1.21
C HIS A 274 15.66 9.95 -1.33
N VAL A 275 14.53 10.32 -0.75
CA VAL A 275 14.05 11.72 -0.75
C VAL A 275 15.05 12.64 -0.06
N ASP A 276 15.64 12.22 1.07
CA ASP A 276 16.66 12.98 1.78
C ASP A 276 17.91 13.18 0.91
N ARG A 277 18.37 12.11 0.23
CA ARG A 277 19.49 12.16 -0.71
C ARG A 277 19.21 13.07 -1.92
N PHE A 278 18.04 12.93 -2.54
CA PHE A 278 17.56 13.77 -3.64
C PHE A 278 17.53 15.25 -3.24
N ASN A 279 17.02 15.55 -2.04
CA ASN A 279 16.97 16.92 -1.53
C ASN A 279 18.37 17.49 -1.22
N SER A 280 19.36 16.66 -0.87
CA SER A 280 20.73 17.10 -0.58
C SER A 280 21.65 17.18 -1.79
N GLU A 281 21.54 16.24 -2.73
CA GLU A 281 22.37 16.17 -3.94
C GLU A 281 21.82 17.05 -5.07
N ASP A 282 20.55 17.47 -4.96
CA ASP A 282 19.83 18.34 -5.90
C ASP A 282 19.87 17.86 -7.36
N ASP A 283 19.91 16.55 -7.58
CA ASP A 283 19.97 15.93 -8.90
C ASP A 283 18.58 15.77 -9.58
N TYR A 284 18.54 14.99 -10.67
CA TYR A 284 17.34 14.64 -11.44
C TYR A 284 16.84 13.21 -11.17
N ASN A 285 17.39 12.53 -10.15
CA ASN A 285 16.96 11.20 -9.72
C ASN A 285 15.80 11.36 -8.74
N MET A 286 14.58 11.15 -9.21
CA MET A 286 13.37 11.51 -8.47
C MET A 286 12.64 10.28 -7.93
N PRO A 287 12.58 10.09 -6.60
CA PRO A 287 11.81 9.00 -6.00
C PRO A 287 10.31 9.34 -5.92
N PHE A 288 9.47 8.40 -6.37
CA PHE A 288 8.01 8.49 -6.29
C PHE A 288 7.45 7.30 -5.49
N TYR A 289 6.54 7.59 -4.56
CA TYR A 289 5.86 6.57 -3.77
C TYR A 289 4.47 6.28 -4.34
N ILE A 290 4.20 5.01 -4.67
CA ILE A 290 2.89 4.56 -5.15
C ILE A 290 2.38 3.49 -4.19
N TRP A 291 1.23 3.77 -3.61
CA TRP A 291 0.51 2.80 -2.83
C TRP A 291 -0.39 2.00 -3.79
N LEU A 292 -0.35 0.67 -3.73
CA LEU A 292 -1.12 -0.16 -4.67
C LEU A 292 -2.52 -0.52 -4.14
N LYS A 293 -2.79 -0.30 -2.84
CA LYS A 293 -4.07 -0.61 -2.19
C LYS A 293 -5.26 0.15 -2.74
N ASP A 294 -5.03 1.36 -3.24
CA ASP A 294 -6.05 2.23 -3.80
C ASP A 294 -6.16 2.10 -5.33
N LYS A 295 -5.38 1.19 -5.93
CA LYS A 295 -5.36 0.90 -7.36
C LYS A 295 -6.01 -0.47 -7.63
N ASN A 296 -6.51 -0.64 -8.85
CA ASN A 296 -7.13 -1.88 -9.31
C ASN A 296 -6.36 -2.47 -10.51
N SER A 297 -6.75 -3.67 -10.95
CA SER A 297 -6.08 -4.40 -12.04
C SER A 297 -6.04 -3.66 -13.39
N ASP A 298 -6.89 -2.64 -13.58
CA ASP A 298 -6.94 -1.79 -14.77
C ASP A 298 -6.11 -0.50 -14.66
N TYR A 299 -5.42 -0.29 -13.54
CA TYR A 299 -4.58 0.90 -13.37
C TYR A 299 -3.54 1.02 -14.48
N HIS A 300 -3.30 2.24 -14.97
CA HIS A 300 -2.55 2.46 -16.21
C HIS A 300 -1.05 2.16 -16.07
N PHE A 301 -0.44 2.40 -14.90
CA PHE A 301 1.01 2.29 -14.65
C PHE A 301 1.90 3.10 -15.62
N GLU A 302 1.33 4.13 -16.22
CA GLU A 302 2.00 5.15 -17.04
C GLU A 302 2.46 6.35 -16.20
N PHE A 303 3.72 6.76 -16.37
CA PHE A 303 4.37 7.79 -15.55
C PHE A 303 3.72 9.16 -15.72
N SER A 304 3.44 9.58 -16.96
CA SER A 304 2.82 10.88 -17.25
C SER A 304 1.46 11.01 -16.57
N ARG A 305 0.60 10.01 -16.76
CA ARG A 305 -0.74 9.96 -16.14
C ARG A 305 -0.66 9.91 -14.62
N TYR A 306 0.29 9.16 -14.06
CA TYR A 306 0.49 9.11 -12.60
C TYR A 306 0.83 10.49 -12.04
N ILE A 307 1.67 11.25 -12.73
CA ILE A 307 2.00 12.62 -12.31
C ILE A 307 0.78 13.54 -12.40
N GLU A 308 0.01 13.48 -13.49
CA GLU A 308 -1.24 14.24 -13.65
C GLU A 308 -2.21 13.98 -12.48
N GLU A 309 -2.44 12.71 -12.14
CA GLU A 309 -3.26 12.29 -11.00
C GLU A 309 -2.68 12.83 -9.67
N SER A 310 -1.37 12.72 -9.50
CA SER A 310 -0.67 13.11 -8.27
C SER A 310 -0.76 14.62 -7.98
N PHE A 311 -0.75 15.49 -9.00
CA PHE A 311 -0.98 16.92 -8.82
C PHE A 311 -2.35 17.20 -8.18
N ALA A 312 -3.39 16.53 -8.67
CA ALA A 312 -4.75 16.69 -8.15
C ALA A 312 -4.90 16.08 -6.75
N GLU A 313 -4.39 14.88 -6.53
CA GLU A 313 -4.57 14.15 -5.27
C GLU A 313 -3.74 14.68 -4.11
N ILE A 314 -2.55 15.22 -4.39
CA ILE A 314 -1.56 15.58 -3.36
C ILE A 314 -1.44 17.09 -3.21
N LEU A 315 -1.43 17.84 -4.32
CA LEU A 315 -1.27 19.30 -4.29
C LEU A 315 -2.60 20.05 -4.47
N ASN A 316 -3.70 19.34 -4.75
CA ASN A 316 -5.01 19.92 -5.07
C ASN A 316 -4.94 20.93 -6.24
N LEU A 317 -4.09 20.67 -7.23
CA LEU A 317 -3.90 21.47 -8.43
C LEU A 317 -4.18 20.63 -9.68
N GLU A 318 -4.66 21.25 -10.74
CA GLU A 318 -4.69 20.62 -12.07
C GLU A 318 -3.26 20.23 -12.50
N PRO A 319 -3.08 19.29 -13.46
CA PRO A 319 -1.77 18.97 -13.99
C PRO A 319 -1.03 20.22 -14.45
N TYR A 320 0.27 20.33 -14.14
CA TYR A 320 1.05 21.50 -14.52
C TYR A 320 1.12 21.63 -16.05
N PRO A 321 0.57 22.71 -16.67
CA PRO A 321 0.41 22.75 -18.12
C PRO A 321 1.72 22.81 -18.90
N PHE A 322 2.80 23.23 -18.25
CA PHE A 322 4.13 23.35 -18.84
C PHE A 322 5.06 22.22 -18.39
N LEU A 323 4.52 21.13 -17.84
CA LEU A 323 5.32 20.02 -17.35
C LEU A 323 6.13 19.37 -18.49
N ASP A 324 7.44 19.27 -18.28
CA ASP A 324 8.38 18.54 -19.11
C ASP A 324 9.12 17.53 -18.24
N ILE A 325 8.95 16.25 -18.57
CA ILE A 325 9.51 15.12 -17.83
C ILE A 325 10.68 14.46 -18.57
N SER A 326 11.11 15.01 -19.71
CA SER A 326 12.10 14.38 -20.61
C SER A 326 13.46 14.15 -19.95
N ASP A 327 13.88 15.07 -19.08
CA ASP A 327 15.17 15.01 -18.37
C ASP A 327 15.09 14.35 -16.99
N ILE A 328 13.93 13.82 -16.63
CA ILE A 328 13.67 13.26 -15.30
C ILE A 328 14.00 11.77 -15.29
N ARG A 329 14.70 11.33 -14.24
CA ARG A 329 14.99 9.92 -14.00
C ARG A 329 14.14 9.44 -12.83
N PRO A 330 12.95 8.86 -13.08
CA PRO A 330 12.05 8.45 -12.01
C PRO A 330 12.47 7.10 -11.40
N TYR A 331 12.28 6.99 -10.09
CA TYR A 331 12.45 5.76 -9.32
C TYR A 331 11.18 5.48 -8.53
N PHE A 332 10.63 4.28 -8.61
CA PHE A 332 9.32 4.00 -8.02
C PHE A 332 9.41 3.08 -6.81
N TYR A 333 8.64 3.43 -5.77
CA TYR A 333 8.45 2.62 -4.57
C TYR A 333 7.00 2.18 -4.52
N LEU A 334 6.75 0.93 -4.92
CA LEU A 334 5.43 0.33 -5.10
C LEU A 334 5.10 -0.56 -3.89
N ASP A 335 4.13 -0.15 -3.07
CA ASP A 335 3.79 -0.84 -1.83
C ASP A 335 2.47 -1.62 -1.90
N GLY A 336 2.51 -2.92 -1.58
CA GLY A 336 1.32 -3.76 -1.41
C GLY A 336 0.84 -4.47 -2.68
N PHE A 337 1.74 -5.02 -3.49
CA PHE A 337 1.36 -5.70 -4.74
C PHE A 337 0.37 -6.85 -4.54
N ASP A 338 0.40 -7.52 -3.38
CA ASP A 338 -0.57 -8.58 -3.05
C ASP A 338 -2.03 -8.14 -3.13
N GLU A 339 -2.31 -6.87 -2.83
CA GLU A 339 -3.68 -6.32 -2.85
C GLU A 339 -4.20 -6.17 -4.28
N LEU A 340 -3.31 -5.76 -5.20
CA LEU A 340 -3.60 -5.67 -6.63
C LEU A 340 -3.64 -7.07 -7.28
N ALA A 341 -2.73 -7.94 -6.87
CA ALA A 341 -2.52 -9.28 -7.41
C ALA A 341 -3.70 -10.24 -7.18
N GLU A 342 -4.59 -9.93 -6.24
CA GLU A 342 -5.86 -10.64 -6.06
C GLU A 342 -6.81 -10.45 -7.23
N GLU A 343 -6.82 -9.24 -7.82
CA GLU A 343 -7.75 -8.84 -8.88
C GLU A 343 -7.17 -8.95 -10.29
N ILE A 344 -5.84 -9.10 -10.42
CA ILE A 344 -5.17 -9.16 -11.72
C ILE A 344 -5.42 -10.52 -12.41
N PRO A 345 -6.02 -10.54 -13.60
CA PRO A 345 -5.99 -11.72 -14.46
C PRO A 345 -4.56 -11.95 -14.97
N SER A 346 -4.14 -13.21 -15.15
CA SER A 346 -2.79 -13.55 -15.64
C SER A 346 -2.42 -12.84 -16.97
N ALA A 347 -3.41 -12.54 -17.81
CA ALA A 347 -3.22 -11.80 -19.06
C ALA A 347 -2.82 -10.32 -18.86
N SER A 348 -3.25 -9.69 -17.76
CA SER A 348 -2.96 -8.28 -17.47
C SER A 348 -1.55 -8.07 -16.90
N VAL A 349 -0.86 -9.13 -16.48
CA VAL A 349 0.51 -9.06 -15.95
C VAL A 349 1.51 -8.59 -17.01
N SER A 350 1.34 -9.01 -18.27
CA SER A 350 2.18 -8.57 -19.37
C SER A 350 2.04 -7.07 -19.63
N ARG A 351 0.80 -6.55 -19.59
CA ARG A 351 0.52 -5.11 -19.68
C ARG A 351 1.24 -4.31 -18.60
N ILE A 352 1.14 -4.75 -17.34
CA ILE A 352 1.81 -4.09 -16.21
C ILE A 352 3.32 -4.14 -16.39
N SER A 353 3.86 -5.30 -16.75
CA SER A 353 5.31 -5.51 -16.94
C SER A 353 5.90 -4.67 -18.07
N ASN A 354 5.09 -4.25 -19.04
CA ASN A 354 5.50 -3.44 -20.19
C ASN A 354 5.15 -1.95 -20.05
N SER A 355 4.55 -1.54 -18.92
CA SER A 355 4.22 -0.14 -18.65
C SER A 355 5.46 0.72 -18.43
N SER A 356 5.30 2.04 -18.56
CA SER A 356 6.44 2.96 -18.41
C SER A 356 7.01 2.95 -16.99
N ILE A 357 6.17 2.78 -15.95
CA ILE A 357 6.63 2.70 -14.55
C ILE A 357 7.50 1.46 -14.33
N PHE A 358 7.07 0.30 -14.85
CA PHE A 358 7.82 -0.96 -14.73
C PHE A 358 9.06 -1.04 -15.64
N SER A 359 9.20 -0.08 -16.55
CA SER A 359 10.41 0.10 -17.37
C SER A 359 11.48 0.95 -16.66
N CYS A 360 11.13 1.60 -15.55
CA CYS A 360 12.05 2.38 -14.72
C CYS A 360 12.56 1.54 -13.53
N PRO A 361 13.70 1.91 -12.90
CA PRO A 361 14.15 1.26 -11.68
C PRO A 361 13.12 1.41 -10.56
N LEU A 362 12.75 0.30 -9.93
CA LEU A 362 11.70 0.31 -8.91
C LEU A 362 11.93 -0.71 -7.79
N MET A 363 11.32 -0.43 -6.65
CA MET A 363 11.17 -1.35 -5.53
C MET A 363 9.70 -1.78 -5.41
N LEU A 364 9.43 -3.08 -5.35
CA LEU A 364 8.07 -3.63 -5.19
C LEU A 364 7.98 -4.48 -3.92
N THR A 365 6.93 -4.31 -3.11
CA THR A 365 6.63 -5.22 -1.98
C THR A 365 5.44 -6.14 -2.27
N SER A 366 5.50 -7.40 -1.81
CA SER A 366 4.38 -8.34 -1.91
C SER A 366 4.37 -9.41 -0.80
N ARG A 367 3.22 -10.03 -0.52
CA ARG A 367 3.17 -11.27 0.27
C ARG A 367 3.73 -12.45 -0.52
N ILE A 368 4.35 -13.40 0.18
CA ILE A 368 5.03 -14.55 -0.43
C ILE A 368 4.11 -15.36 -1.38
N GLN A 369 2.83 -15.59 -1.03
CA GLN A 369 1.94 -16.37 -1.88
C GLN A 369 1.70 -15.71 -3.25
N TYR A 370 1.57 -14.37 -3.28
CA TYR A 370 1.27 -13.61 -4.49
C TYR A 370 2.53 -13.33 -5.27
N ALA A 371 3.64 -13.06 -4.57
CA ALA A 371 4.96 -13.08 -5.17
C ALA A 371 5.13 -14.41 -5.91
N CYS A 372 5.07 -15.57 -5.25
CA CYS A 372 5.24 -16.88 -5.90
C CYS A 372 4.29 -17.13 -7.09
N ARG A 373 3.03 -16.69 -6.99
CA ARG A 373 2.04 -16.83 -8.06
C ARG A 373 2.43 -16.11 -9.34
N TYR A 374 2.94 -14.88 -9.23
CA TYR A 374 3.31 -14.04 -10.39
C TYR A 374 4.81 -14.02 -10.68
N LEU A 375 5.66 -14.50 -9.75
CA LEU A 375 7.08 -14.83 -9.94
C LEU A 375 7.26 -15.98 -10.95
N GLY A 376 6.22 -16.79 -11.21
CA GLY A 376 6.22 -17.77 -12.30
C GLY A 376 6.09 -17.15 -13.70
N ASN A 377 5.68 -15.88 -13.80
CA ASN A 377 5.62 -15.15 -15.07
C ASN A 377 7.02 -14.57 -15.39
N TYR A 378 7.65 -15.11 -16.43
CA TYR A 378 8.99 -14.71 -16.85
C TYR A 378 9.12 -13.22 -17.18
N GLU A 379 8.08 -12.58 -17.73
CA GLU A 379 8.14 -11.17 -18.15
C GLU A 379 8.26 -10.22 -16.96
N LEU A 380 7.41 -10.42 -15.94
CA LEU A 380 7.47 -9.63 -14.72
C LEU A 380 8.76 -9.90 -13.96
N MET A 381 9.23 -11.16 -13.98
CA MET A 381 10.46 -11.53 -13.26
C MET A 381 11.74 -10.97 -13.83
N ASN A 382 11.83 -10.88 -15.15
CA ASN A 382 12.98 -10.28 -15.79
C ASN A 382 13.13 -8.78 -15.47
N ARG A 383 12.08 -8.14 -14.91
CA ARG A 383 12.19 -6.76 -14.42
C ARG A 383 12.98 -6.64 -13.13
N PHE A 384 13.07 -7.69 -12.31
CA PHE A 384 13.72 -7.62 -10.99
C PHE A 384 15.08 -8.30 -11.00
N SER A 385 16.14 -7.49 -10.93
CA SER A 385 17.52 -7.99 -10.87
C SER A 385 17.93 -8.43 -9.46
N VAL A 386 17.25 -7.93 -8.42
CA VAL A 386 17.50 -8.31 -7.03
C VAL A 386 16.21 -8.80 -6.38
N ARG A 387 16.30 -9.91 -5.64
CA ARG A 387 15.19 -10.45 -4.84
C ARG A 387 15.60 -10.61 -3.39
N ILE A 388 14.77 -10.06 -2.50
CA ILE A 388 14.97 -10.08 -1.06
C ILE A 388 13.75 -10.70 -0.42
N ARG A 389 13.96 -11.79 0.30
CA ARG A 389 12.94 -12.37 1.16
C ARG A 389 13.09 -11.82 2.57
N ILE A 390 12.06 -11.16 3.07
CA ILE A 390 11.97 -10.79 4.48
C ILE A 390 11.59 -12.03 5.29
N ASN A 391 12.42 -12.35 6.26
CA ASN A 391 12.25 -13.47 7.17
C ASN A 391 11.57 -13.03 8.46
N LYS A 392 11.12 -14.05 9.19
CA LYS A 392 10.72 -13.89 10.59
C LYS A 392 11.87 -13.37 11.44
N TRP A 393 11.54 -12.65 12.50
CA TRP A 393 12.53 -12.25 13.49
C TRP A 393 13.14 -13.47 14.16
N ASN A 394 14.45 -13.40 14.41
CA ASN A 394 15.08 -14.32 15.34
C ASN A 394 14.83 -13.88 16.78
N ILE A 395 15.06 -14.81 17.71
CA ILE A 395 14.84 -14.60 19.14
C ILE A 395 15.66 -13.41 19.67
N GLU A 396 16.88 -13.22 19.16
CA GLU A 396 17.79 -12.16 19.61
C GLU A 396 17.27 -10.77 19.24
N LYS A 397 16.79 -10.56 18.00
CA LYS A 397 16.17 -9.30 17.58
C LYS A 397 14.89 -9.01 18.34
N ALA A 398 14.04 -10.01 18.56
CA ALA A 398 12.83 -9.84 19.37
C ALA A 398 13.16 -9.40 20.80
N LYS A 399 14.14 -10.03 21.45
CA LYS A 399 14.66 -9.60 22.77
C LYS A 399 15.21 -8.18 22.74
N GLY A 400 16.01 -7.85 21.73
CA GLY A 400 16.56 -6.50 21.54
C GLY A 400 15.47 -5.43 21.45
N TYR A 401 14.39 -5.72 20.72
CA TYR A 401 13.23 -4.82 20.62
C TYR A 401 12.55 -4.58 21.95
N ILE A 402 12.24 -5.67 22.69
CA ILE A 402 11.59 -5.60 24.00
C ILE A 402 12.46 -4.81 24.97
N ASN A 403 13.76 -5.08 25.03
CA ASN A 403 14.69 -4.36 25.90
C ASN A 403 14.73 -2.86 25.59
N ASN A 404 14.82 -2.50 24.30
CA ASN A 404 14.82 -1.10 23.87
C ASN A 404 13.50 -0.39 24.23
N PHE A 405 12.37 -1.08 24.06
CA PHE A 405 11.07 -0.56 24.46
C PHE A 405 10.98 -0.32 25.97
N CYS A 406 11.31 -1.35 26.77
CA CYS A 406 11.27 -1.28 28.23
C CYS A 406 12.20 -0.20 28.78
N SER A 407 13.44 -0.12 28.26
CA SER A 407 14.41 0.91 28.63
C SER A 407 13.87 2.32 28.39
N LYS A 408 13.24 2.57 27.23
CA LYS A 408 12.62 3.88 26.91
C LYS A 408 11.42 4.24 27.78
N LYS A 409 10.75 3.24 28.37
CA LYS A 409 9.66 3.42 29.34
C LYS A 409 10.15 3.46 30.79
N GLY A 410 11.48 3.49 31.01
CA GLY A 410 12.07 3.53 32.35
C GLY A 410 11.95 2.22 33.13
N MET A 411 11.68 1.10 32.46
CA MET A 411 11.63 -0.23 33.08
C MET A 411 13.01 -0.88 33.11
N ASP A 412 13.22 -1.76 34.07
CA ASP A 412 14.49 -2.46 34.25
C ASP A 412 14.60 -3.73 33.38
N ASN A 413 15.80 -4.32 33.39
CA ASN A 413 16.06 -5.57 32.67
C ASN A 413 15.22 -6.74 33.21
N ASN A 414 14.86 -6.74 34.50
CA ASN A 414 14.04 -7.81 35.08
C ASN A 414 12.62 -7.80 34.47
N PHE A 415 12.01 -6.63 34.34
CA PHE A 415 10.74 -6.48 33.65
C PHE A 415 10.81 -6.99 32.20
N SER A 416 11.86 -6.63 31.47
CA SER A 416 12.09 -7.08 30.09
C SER A 416 12.19 -8.61 29.99
N GLN A 417 12.88 -9.26 30.95
CA GLN A 417 12.96 -10.71 31.03
C GLN A 417 11.61 -11.38 31.33
N ARG A 418 10.76 -10.76 32.15
CA ARG A 418 9.40 -11.26 32.42
C ARG A 418 8.51 -11.19 31.18
N VAL A 419 8.60 -10.12 30.39
CA VAL A 419 7.87 -10.00 29.11
C VAL A 419 8.35 -11.08 28.13
N TYR A 420 9.66 -11.32 28.07
CA TYR A 420 10.21 -12.40 27.25
C TYR A 420 9.79 -13.79 27.75
N GLY A 421 9.79 -14.03 29.07
CA GLY A 421 9.36 -15.30 29.66
C GLY A 421 7.93 -15.67 29.28
N LEU A 422 7.00 -14.70 29.30
CA LEU A 422 5.63 -14.91 28.83
C LEU A 422 5.55 -15.42 27.37
N LEU A 423 6.46 -14.97 26.51
CA LEU A 423 6.51 -15.36 25.10
C LEU A 423 7.24 -16.69 24.88
N ALA A 424 8.34 -16.92 25.60
CA ALA A 424 9.20 -18.10 25.43
C ALA A 424 8.63 -19.36 26.08
N ASP A 425 7.98 -19.22 27.24
CA ASP A 425 7.47 -20.35 28.01
C ASP A 425 6.11 -20.85 27.49
N ASN A 426 5.49 -20.09 26.58
CA ASN A 426 4.20 -20.44 25.97
C ASN A 426 4.39 -20.86 24.50
N SER A 427 4.17 -22.15 24.21
CA SER A 427 4.31 -22.71 22.86
C SER A 427 3.41 -22.07 21.80
N GLU A 428 2.23 -21.55 22.17
CA GLU A 428 1.33 -20.85 21.23
C GLU A 428 1.80 -19.41 20.96
N LEU A 429 2.38 -18.74 21.97
CA LEU A 429 2.90 -17.37 21.84
C LEU A 429 4.35 -17.28 21.35
N CYS A 430 5.11 -18.37 21.41
CA CYS A 430 6.47 -18.43 20.86
C CYS A 430 6.50 -17.97 19.40
N SER A 431 5.46 -18.32 18.63
CA SER A 431 5.28 -17.88 17.25
C SER A 431 5.05 -16.36 17.10
N LEU A 432 4.69 -15.64 18.16
CA LEU A 432 4.59 -14.18 18.14
C LEU A 432 5.97 -13.52 18.06
N LEU A 433 7.03 -14.16 18.59
CA LEU A 433 8.40 -13.67 18.49
C LEU A 433 8.88 -13.56 17.04
N ASP A 434 8.24 -14.31 16.13
CA ASP A 434 8.54 -14.30 14.71
C ASP A 434 8.03 -13.04 13.98
N SER A 435 7.09 -12.27 14.57
CA SER A 435 6.38 -11.18 13.89
C SER A 435 6.50 -9.83 14.64
N PRO A 436 7.18 -8.82 14.05
CA PRO A 436 7.30 -7.47 14.63
C PRO A 436 5.96 -6.90 15.09
N LEU A 437 4.94 -7.01 14.23
CA LEU A 437 3.60 -6.52 14.50
C LEU A 437 3.03 -7.05 15.82
N LEU A 438 3.15 -8.35 16.08
CA LEU A 438 2.52 -9.02 17.22
C LEU A 438 3.24 -8.67 18.53
N ILE A 439 4.57 -8.56 18.49
CA ILE A 439 5.34 -8.07 19.64
C ILE A 439 4.95 -6.62 19.95
N THR A 440 4.85 -5.75 18.93
CA THR A 440 4.43 -4.37 19.16
C THR A 440 3.00 -4.29 19.69
N MET A 441 2.07 -5.15 19.22
CA MET A 441 0.72 -5.24 19.79
C MET A 441 0.77 -5.56 21.29
N LEU A 442 1.55 -6.57 21.68
CA LEU A 442 1.68 -6.98 23.08
C LEU A 442 2.27 -5.85 23.94
N LEU A 443 3.37 -5.24 23.48
CA LEU A 443 4.00 -4.12 24.19
C LEU A 443 3.06 -2.93 24.33
N TRP A 444 2.23 -2.66 23.31
CA TRP A 444 1.22 -1.61 23.37
C TRP A 444 0.11 -1.92 24.38
N VAL A 445 -0.35 -3.17 24.47
CA VAL A 445 -1.31 -3.61 25.51
C VAL A 445 -0.70 -3.45 26.90
N ILE A 446 0.56 -3.84 27.08
CA ILE A 446 1.30 -3.66 28.34
C ILE A 446 1.37 -2.18 28.72
N GLU A 447 1.73 -1.31 27.76
CA GLU A 447 1.77 0.14 27.98
C GLU A 447 0.41 0.71 28.36
N SER A 448 -0.63 0.36 27.62
CA SER A 448 -2.01 0.82 27.86
C SER A 448 -2.50 0.38 29.24
N ASN A 449 -2.05 -0.77 29.72
CA ASN A 449 -2.31 -1.28 31.07
C ASN A 449 -1.25 -0.85 32.11
N ARG A 450 -0.69 0.36 31.95
CA ARG A 450 0.26 0.98 32.91
C ARG A 450 1.48 0.12 33.21
N MET A 451 2.02 -0.53 32.19
CA MET A 451 3.17 -1.44 32.27
C MET A 451 2.91 -2.72 33.09
N THR A 452 1.65 -3.15 33.19
CA THR A 452 1.30 -4.45 33.80
C THR A 452 1.32 -5.53 32.71
N ILE A 453 2.03 -6.63 32.95
CA ILE A 453 2.07 -7.78 32.04
C ILE A 453 0.75 -8.55 32.16
N PRO A 454 -0.05 -8.68 31.09
CA PRO A 454 -1.32 -9.39 31.15
C PRO A 454 -1.10 -10.91 31.18
N GLU A 455 -1.43 -11.54 32.30
CA GLU A 455 -1.31 -13.00 32.49
C GLU A 455 -2.36 -13.81 31.71
N THR A 456 -3.42 -13.15 31.24
CA THR A 456 -4.53 -13.77 30.51
C THR A 456 -4.25 -13.97 29.02
N ILE A 457 -3.22 -13.32 28.47
CA ILE A 457 -2.87 -13.46 27.04
C ILE A 457 -1.98 -14.69 26.89
N SER A 458 -2.56 -15.74 26.34
CA SER A 458 -1.92 -17.03 26.07
C SER A 458 -2.02 -17.46 24.60
N THR A 459 -2.88 -16.83 23.81
CA THR A 459 -3.06 -17.12 22.38
C THR A 459 -3.03 -15.86 21.50
N ARG A 460 -2.90 -16.05 20.18
CA ARG A 460 -2.98 -14.94 19.21
C ARG A 460 -4.37 -14.29 19.21
N VAL A 461 -5.44 -15.05 19.42
CA VAL A 461 -6.81 -14.50 19.46
C VAL A 461 -6.96 -13.57 20.65
N GLN A 462 -6.52 -14.01 21.83
CA GLN A 462 -6.55 -13.21 23.05
C GLN A 462 -5.74 -11.92 22.92
N LEU A 463 -4.58 -11.96 22.23
CA LEU A 463 -3.81 -10.75 21.93
C LEU A 463 -4.60 -9.76 21.07
N PHE A 464 -5.25 -10.22 20.00
CA PHE A 464 -6.09 -9.36 19.16
C PHE A 464 -7.29 -8.80 19.94
N GLN A 465 -7.96 -9.62 20.75
CA GLN A 465 -9.08 -9.19 21.59
C GLN A 465 -8.65 -8.14 22.62
N ALA A 466 -7.58 -8.39 23.37
CA ALA A 466 -7.05 -7.45 24.35
C ALA A 466 -6.63 -6.12 23.70
N PHE A 467 -5.97 -6.20 22.55
CA PHE A 467 -5.59 -5.01 21.79
C PHE A 467 -6.83 -4.20 21.35
N LEU A 468 -7.81 -4.85 20.73
CA LEU A 468 -9.03 -4.19 20.26
C LEU A 468 -9.84 -3.61 21.42
N TYR A 469 -9.87 -4.28 22.57
CA TYR A 469 -10.54 -3.80 23.77
C TYR A 469 -9.90 -2.51 24.31
N GLU A 470 -8.58 -2.49 24.50
CA GLU A 470 -7.87 -1.27 24.95
C GLU A 470 -7.99 -0.12 23.93
N MET A 471 -8.04 -0.46 22.64
CA MET A 471 -8.28 0.52 21.59
C MET A 471 -9.71 1.08 21.62
N ALA A 472 -10.71 0.22 21.81
CA ALA A 472 -12.10 0.63 21.96
C ALA A 472 -12.29 1.55 23.16
N LYS A 473 -11.70 1.20 24.32
CA LYS A 473 -11.69 2.02 25.54
C LYS A 473 -11.16 3.42 25.29
N ARG A 474 -10.04 3.54 24.57
CA ARG A 474 -9.45 4.83 24.20
C ARG A 474 -10.37 5.65 23.31
N GLU A 475 -10.95 5.03 22.28
CA GLU A 475 -11.81 5.73 21.32
C GLU A 475 -13.13 6.18 21.95
N ILE A 476 -13.75 5.33 22.79
CA ILE A 476 -14.95 5.69 23.58
C ILE A 476 -14.66 6.91 24.46
N HIS A 477 -13.52 6.94 25.14
CA HIS A 477 -13.13 8.08 25.96
C HIS A 477 -12.92 9.35 25.12
N ARG A 478 -12.32 9.21 23.94
CA ARG A 478 -12.07 10.34 23.01
C ARG A 478 -13.37 10.93 22.45
N THR A 479 -14.35 10.09 22.12
CA THR A 479 -15.61 10.52 21.51
C THR A 479 -16.74 10.74 22.52
N SER A 480 -16.51 10.44 23.80
CA SER A 480 -17.54 10.47 24.86
C SER A 480 -18.77 9.63 24.51
N SER A 481 -18.54 8.44 23.94
CA SER A 481 -19.61 7.52 23.52
C SER A 481 -20.20 6.75 24.70
N GLU A 482 -21.48 6.36 24.60
CA GLU A 482 -22.24 5.77 25.72
C GLU A 482 -22.26 4.23 25.77
N PHE A 483 -21.74 3.53 24.75
CA PHE A 483 -21.68 2.07 24.71
C PHE A 483 -20.36 1.52 25.26
N GLY A 484 -20.42 0.28 25.74
CA GLY A 484 -19.25 -0.43 26.25
C GLY A 484 -18.25 -0.85 25.15
N GLU A 485 -17.04 -1.19 25.57
CA GLU A 485 -15.91 -1.57 24.73
C GLU A 485 -16.22 -2.75 23.82
N ASP A 486 -16.86 -3.80 24.37
CA ASP A 486 -17.24 -5.00 23.61
C ASP A 486 -18.21 -4.67 22.47
N VAL A 487 -19.10 -3.70 22.69
CA VAL A 487 -20.05 -3.24 21.68
C VAL A 487 -19.30 -2.54 20.54
N LEU A 488 -18.30 -1.70 20.84
CA LEU A 488 -17.49 -1.05 19.80
C LEU A 488 -16.69 -2.06 18.97
N VAL A 489 -16.10 -3.07 19.61
CA VAL A 489 -15.38 -4.14 18.90
C VAL A 489 -16.33 -4.91 17.99
N LEU A 490 -17.56 -5.16 18.44
CA LEU A 490 -18.60 -5.78 17.62
C LEU A 490 -18.95 -4.90 16.42
N ILE A 491 -19.19 -3.61 16.63
CA ILE A 491 -19.46 -2.61 15.58
C ILE A 491 -18.36 -2.62 14.52
N TRP A 492 -17.09 -2.55 14.95
CA TRP A 492 -15.94 -2.63 14.05
C TRP A 492 -15.89 -3.96 13.28
N SER A 493 -16.31 -5.07 13.90
CA SER A 493 -16.37 -6.38 13.26
C SER A 493 -17.42 -6.45 12.14
N TYR A 494 -18.61 -5.90 12.36
CA TYR A 494 -19.65 -5.82 11.31
C TYR A 494 -19.27 -4.86 10.19
N PHE A 495 -18.63 -3.74 10.51
CA PHE A 495 -18.12 -2.82 9.51
C PHE A 495 -17.00 -3.44 8.67
N ALA A 496 -16.09 -4.21 9.30
CA ALA A 496 -15.06 -4.97 8.60
C ALA A 496 -15.65 -5.97 7.60
N TRP A 497 -16.77 -6.62 7.95
CA TRP A 497 -17.49 -7.47 7.00
C TRP A 497 -18.00 -6.70 5.79
N LEU A 498 -18.64 -5.55 5.97
CA LEU A 498 -19.12 -4.73 4.86
C LEU A 498 -17.97 -4.33 3.92
N VAL A 499 -16.82 -3.96 4.48
CA VAL A 499 -15.61 -3.66 3.69
C VAL A 499 -15.09 -4.88 2.95
N TYR A 500 -14.98 -6.03 3.63
CA TYR A 500 -14.51 -7.27 3.01
C TYR A 500 -15.45 -7.79 1.93
N ARG A 501 -16.76 -7.67 2.13
CA ARG A 501 -17.77 -8.11 1.15
C ARG A 501 -17.64 -7.35 -0.17
N GLU A 502 -17.40 -6.03 -0.15
CA GLU A 502 -17.17 -5.27 -1.38
C GLU A 502 -15.87 -5.71 -2.09
N LYS A 503 -14.80 -6.02 -1.33
CA LYS A 503 -13.57 -6.60 -1.91
C LYS A 503 -13.85 -7.94 -2.61
N VAL A 504 -14.71 -8.80 -2.03
CA VAL A 504 -15.15 -10.05 -2.68
C VAL A 504 -15.95 -9.80 -3.96
N PHE A 505 -16.45 -8.59 -4.21
CA PHE A 505 -17.09 -8.23 -5.48
C PHE A 505 -16.18 -7.42 -6.41
N GLY A 506 -14.89 -7.23 -6.08
CA GLY A 506 -13.98 -6.36 -6.82
C GLY A 506 -14.41 -4.88 -6.79
N ARG A 507 -15.06 -4.45 -5.70
CA ARG A 507 -15.60 -3.10 -5.54
C ARG A 507 -14.94 -2.39 -4.37
N GLN A 508 -14.77 -1.08 -4.50
CA GLN A 508 -14.32 -0.25 -3.39
C GLN A 508 -15.50 0.09 -2.46
N ALA A 509 -15.34 -0.21 -1.16
CA ALA A 509 -16.31 0.17 -0.15
C ALA A 509 -16.38 1.70 0.01
N LYS A 510 -17.62 2.23 0.05
CA LYS A 510 -17.91 3.64 0.32
C LYS A 510 -18.40 3.81 1.75
N ILE A 511 -17.90 4.86 2.42
CA ILE A 511 -18.22 5.13 3.82
C ILE A 511 -19.72 5.27 4.04
N ASP A 512 -20.39 6.15 3.30
CA ASP A 512 -21.82 6.44 3.51
C ASP A 512 -22.69 5.18 3.32
N ASN A 513 -22.36 4.35 2.33
CA ASN A 513 -23.08 3.09 2.10
C ASN A 513 -22.84 2.09 3.23
N ALA A 514 -21.59 1.91 3.66
CA ALA A 514 -21.25 0.98 4.73
C ALA A 514 -21.89 1.43 6.06
N PHE A 515 -21.86 2.72 6.37
CA PHE A 515 -22.54 3.28 7.55
C PHE A 515 -24.04 3.05 7.52
N ARG A 516 -24.68 3.35 6.37
CA ARG A 516 -26.12 3.14 6.21
C ARG A 516 -26.50 1.68 6.42
N MET A 517 -25.81 0.74 5.78
CA MET A 517 -26.08 -0.69 5.94
C MET A 517 -25.83 -1.18 7.38
N LEU A 518 -24.78 -0.66 8.02
CA LEU A 518 -24.49 -0.98 9.42
C LEU A 518 -25.65 -0.52 10.34
N GLN A 519 -26.18 0.68 10.12
CA GLN A 519 -27.20 1.30 10.97
C GLN A 519 -28.62 0.86 10.68
N GLU A 520 -28.94 0.51 9.43
CA GLU A 520 -30.31 0.18 9.02
C GLU A 520 -30.54 -1.33 9.02
N ASP A 521 -29.54 -2.10 8.55
CA ASP A 521 -29.74 -3.52 8.24
C ASP A 521 -29.05 -4.44 9.27
N LEU A 522 -27.81 -4.12 9.64
CA LEU A 522 -26.99 -5.04 10.43
C LEU A 522 -27.11 -4.82 11.92
N LEU A 523 -27.02 -3.59 12.43
CA LEU A 523 -26.97 -3.22 13.85
C LEU A 523 -27.91 -2.03 14.20
N PRO A 524 -29.22 -2.11 13.91
CA PRO A 524 -30.16 -1.00 14.12
C PRO A 524 -30.30 -0.54 15.57
N GLU A 525 -30.06 -1.42 16.55
CA GLU A 525 -30.12 -1.11 17.98
C GLU A 525 -29.07 -0.09 18.44
N TYR A 526 -28.02 0.14 17.64
CA TYR A 526 -26.90 1.03 17.99
C TYR A 526 -26.87 2.32 17.12
N ARG A 527 -27.90 2.56 16.30
CA ARG A 527 -27.95 3.63 15.28
C ARG A 527 -27.57 5.03 15.77
N ILE A 528 -27.95 5.41 16.99
CA ILE A 528 -27.74 6.77 17.54
C ILE A 528 -26.28 6.97 18.01
N SER A 529 -25.52 5.90 18.16
CA SER A 529 -24.28 5.93 18.91
C SER A 529 -23.01 6.15 18.06
N TYR A 530 -23.14 6.22 16.74
CA TYR A 530 -21.98 6.23 15.84
C TYR A 530 -21.55 7.63 15.40
N HIS A 531 -20.27 7.95 15.57
CA HIS A 531 -19.59 8.99 14.80
C HIS A 531 -18.61 8.36 13.81
N THR A 532 -18.48 8.94 12.61
CA THR A 532 -17.57 8.43 11.57
C THR A 532 -16.13 8.31 12.04
N THR A 533 -15.73 9.21 12.94
CA THR A 533 -14.39 9.26 13.53
C THR A 533 -14.04 8.06 14.42
N LEU A 534 -15.01 7.23 14.84
CA LEU A 534 -14.75 5.98 15.56
C LEU A 534 -14.07 4.93 14.68
N PHE A 535 -14.17 5.06 13.37
CA PHE A 535 -13.64 4.10 12.42
C PHE A 535 -12.22 4.47 11.96
N ASP A 536 -11.85 5.74 12.01
CA ASP A 536 -10.50 6.25 11.67
C ASP A 536 -9.38 5.64 12.52
N ALA A 537 -9.74 5.02 13.65
CA ALA A 537 -8.79 4.33 14.51
C ALA A 537 -8.27 3.04 13.85
N LEU A 538 -9.17 2.24 13.26
CA LEU A 538 -8.87 0.94 12.69
C LEU A 538 -8.83 0.94 11.15
N PHE A 539 -9.66 1.77 10.52
CA PHE A 539 -9.95 1.75 9.10
C PHE A 539 -9.18 2.84 8.36
N ASP A 540 -8.71 2.49 7.17
CA ASP A 540 -8.00 3.39 6.28
C ASP A 540 -9.01 4.06 5.35
N ILE A 541 -9.40 5.28 5.72
CA ILE A 541 -10.49 6.04 5.09
C ILE A 541 -9.91 7.28 4.42
N ALA A 542 -10.16 7.42 3.13
CA ALA A 542 -9.77 8.61 2.37
C ALA A 542 -10.80 8.93 1.28
N ASN A 543 -11.16 10.21 1.14
CA ASN A 543 -12.09 10.71 0.11
C ASN A 543 -13.43 9.95 0.08
N GLY A 544 -13.98 9.59 1.24
CA GLY A 544 -15.25 8.85 1.36
C GLY A 544 -15.17 7.36 0.97
N LYS A 545 -13.97 6.85 0.67
CA LYS A 545 -13.71 5.43 0.37
C LYS A 545 -12.96 4.77 1.52
N ILE A 546 -13.18 3.47 1.70
CA ILE A 546 -12.55 2.65 2.73
C ILE A 546 -11.65 1.62 2.06
N TYR A 547 -10.34 1.70 2.27
CA TYR A 547 -9.36 0.81 1.62
C TYR A 547 -9.11 -0.49 2.41
N GLY A 548 -9.58 -0.55 3.66
CA GLY A 548 -9.41 -1.70 4.55
C GLY A 548 -9.15 -1.23 5.97
N THR A 549 -8.46 -2.05 6.75
CA THR A 549 -7.87 -1.62 8.03
C THR A 549 -6.45 -1.09 7.83
N PHE A 550 -5.88 -0.41 8.84
CA PHE A 550 -4.48 0.05 8.81
C PHE A 550 -3.48 -1.12 8.63
N HIS A 551 -3.90 -2.34 8.98
CA HIS A 551 -3.19 -3.57 8.65
C HIS A 551 -4.16 -4.71 8.40
N GLU A 552 -3.96 -5.44 7.31
CA GLU A 552 -4.93 -6.41 6.81
C GLU A 552 -5.24 -7.55 7.80
N GLN A 553 -4.31 -7.93 8.69
CA GLN A 553 -4.59 -8.92 9.74
C GLN A 553 -5.72 -8.49 10.69
N PHE A 554 -5.94 -7.18 10.88
CA PHE A 554 -7.08 -6.70 11.66
C PHE A 554 -8.39 -6.88 10.90
N LEU A 555 -8.41 -6.61 9.58
CA LEU A 555 -9.57 -6.92 8.75
C LEU A 555 -9.87 -8.41 8.80
N GLU A 556 -8.85 -9.26 8.63
CA GLU A 556 -8.99 -10.72 8.67
C GLU A 556 -9.54 -11.21 10.02
N PHE A 557 -9.02 -10.67 11.14
CA PHE A 557 -9.49 -11.01 12.48
C PHE A 557 -10.91 -10.51 12.76
N LEU A 558 -11.22 -9.25 12.43
CA LEU A 558 -12.53 -8.64 12.65
C LEU A 558 -13.63 -9.34 11.83
N VAL A 559 -13.33 -9.73 10.59
CA VAL A 559 -14.26 -10.53 9.77
C VAL A 559 -14.47 -11.92 10.39
N ALA A 560 -13.41 -12.56 10.88
CA ALA A 560 -13.56 -13.83 11.59
C ALA A 560 -14.41 -13.71 12.87
N ASN A 561 -14.25 -12.59 13.60
CA ASN A 561 -15.04 -12.29 14.78
C ASN A 561 -16.53 -12.07 14.46
N VAL A 562 -16.83 -11.42 13.33
CA VAL A 562 -18.22 -11.29 12.88
C VAL A 562 -18.82 -12.64 12.49
N PHE A 563 -18.08 -13.54 11.86
CA PHE A 563 -18.58 -14.87 11.50
C PHE A 563 -18.93 -15.70 12.74
N TYR A 564 -18.08 -15.62 13.77
CA TYR A 564 -18.37 -16.21 15.08
C TYR A 564 -19.68 -15.66 15.67
N HIS A 565 -19.78 -14.35 15.83
CA HIS A 565 -20.96 -13.73 16.44
C HIS A 565 -22.23 -13.98 15.61
N ALA A 566 -22.17 -13.75 14.30
CA ALA A 566 -23.29 -13.94 13.37
C ALA A 566 -23.83 -15.37 13.42
N SER A 567 -22.93 -16.36 13.42
CA SER A 567 -23.32 -17.76 13.45
C SER A 567 -23.88 -18.19 14.82
N LEU A 568 -23.45 -17.56 15.92
CA LEU A 568 -23.97 -17.83 17.26
C LEU A 568 -25.40 -17.29 17.46
N TYR A 569 -25.66 -16.08 16.93
CA TYR A 569 -26.93 -15.36 17.12
C TYR A 569 -27.88 -15.41 15.92
N LYS A 570 -27.55 -16.19 14.87
CA LYS A 570 -28.32 -16.29 13.62
C LYS A 570 -28.60 -14.91 12.99
N ARG A 571 -27.56 -14.08 12.90
CA ARG A 571 -27.63 -12.70 12.38
C ARG A 571 -26.81 -12.57 11.11
N GLU A 572 -27.22 -11.69 10.18
CA GLU A 572 -26.39 -11.36 9.01
C GLU A 572 -24.97 -10.99 9.44
N PRO A 573 -23.89 -11.47 8.78
CA PRO A 573 -23.88 -12.19 7.50
C PRO A 573 -24.09 -13.70 7.57
N TYR A 574 -24.55 -14.28 8.68
CA TYR A 574 -24.98 -15.68 8.68
C TYR A 574 -26.41 -15.78 8.10
N PRO A 575 -26.68 -16.67 7.11
CA PRO A 575 -25.78 -17.66 6.52
C PRO A 575 -25.10 -17.18 5.21
N GLU A 576 -25.30 -15.92 4.80
CA GLU A 576 -24.76 -15.33 3.56
C GLU A 576 -23.27 -15.63 3.35
N PHE A 577 -22.45 -15.54 4.40
CA PHE A 577 -20.99 -15.69 4.26
C PHE A 577 -20.57 -17.09 3.78
N LEU A 578 -21.40 -18.13 4.00
CA LEU A 578 -21.16 -19.49 3.52
C LEU A 578 -21.26 -19.60 2.00
N ARG A 579 -21.75 -18.57 1.30
CA ARG A 579 -21.80 -18.52 -0.17
C ARG A 579 -20.44 -18.16 -0.78
N TYR A 580 -19.55 -17.57 0.01
CA TYR A 580 -18.31 -16.99 -0.48
C TYR A 580 -17.09 -17.82 -0.09
N VAL A 581 -16.10 -17.80 -0.97
CA VAL A 581 -14.79 -18.38 -0.71
C VAL A 581 -13.98 -17.35 0.06
N VAL A 582 -13.90 -17.54 1.37
CA VAL A 582 -13.24 -16.59 2.28
C VAL A 582 -11.74 -16.88 2.40
N ARG A 583 -10.94 -15.82 2.59
CA ARG A 583 -9.48 -15.93 2.67
C ARG A 583 -9.04 -16.96 3.74
N PRO A 584 -7.97 -17.74 3.49
CA PRO A 584 -7.50 -18.77 4.43
C PRO A 584 -7.19 -18.25 5.84
N GLU A 585 -6.69 -17.01 5.97
CA GLU A 585 -6.41 -16.39 7.27
C GLU A 585 -7.68 -16.09 8.08
N ILE A 586 -8.76 -15.62 7.43
CA ILE A 586 -10.07 -15.43 8.08
C ILE A 586 -10.58 -16.77 8.62
N ASN A 587 -10.52 -17.82 7.81
CA ASN A 587 -10.87 -19.18 8.23
C ASN A 587 -10.01 -19.69 9.40
N ARG A 588 -8.73 -19.31 9.44
CA ARG A 588 -7.82 -19.67 10.54
C ARG A 588 -8.23 -18.98 11.84
N TYR A 589 -8.48 -17.67 11.80
CA TYR A 589 -8.94 -16.92 12.96
C TYR A 589 -10.33 -17.38 13.43
N PHE A 590 -11.25 -17.64 12.52
CA PHE A 590 -12.60 -18.10 12.88
C PHE A 590 -12.55 -19.41 13.66
N ARG A 591 -11.73 -20.37 13.23
CA ARG A 591 -11.50 -21.62 13.97
C ARG A 591 -10.79 -21.41 15.31
N ALA A 592 -9.85 -20.47 15.39
CA ALA A 592 -9.14 -20.17 16.61
C ALA A 592 -10.07 -19.55 17.67
N ILE A 593 -10.88 -18.56 17.27
CA ILE A 593 -11.91 -17.94 18.13
C ILE A 593 -12.88 -19.00 18.65
N TRP A 594 -13.34 -19.89 17.77
CA TRP A 594 -14.22 -21.00 18.13
C TRP A 594 -13.59 -21.96 19.15
N LYS A 595 -12.30 -22.31 18.99
CA LYS A 595 -11.61 -23.24 19.91
C LYS A 595 -11.57 -22.69 21.34
N GLU A 596 -11.54 -21.37 21.49
CA GLU A 596 -11.44 -20.67 22.77
C GLU A 596 -12.80 -20.39 23.43
N CYS A 597 -13.93 -20.55 22.71
CA CYS A 597 -15.25 -20.27 23.26
C CYS A 597 -15.82 -21.42 24.11
N SER A 598 -16.94 -21.13 24.79
CA SER A 598 -17.62 -22.10 25.65
C SER A 598 -18.10 -23.32 24.84
N GLU A 599 -18.13 -24.50 25.45
CA GLU A 599 -18.63 -25.72 24.80
C GLU A 599 -20.08 -25.54 24.29
N HIS A 600 -20.89 -24.80 25.05
CA HIS A 600 -22.25 -24.44 24.66
C HIS A 600 -22.29 -23.64 23.35
N ASP A 601 -21.48 -22.58 23.23
CA ASP A 601 -21.43 -21.75 22.03
C ASP A 601 -20.89 -22.55 20.84
N ARG A 602 -19.87 -23.40 21.06
CA ARG A 602 -19.33 -24.29 20.02
C ARG A 602 -20.42 -25.19 19.46
N GLU A 603 -21.20 -25.83 20.31
CA GLU A 603 -22.25 -26.76 19.88
C GLU A 603 -23.37 -26.02 19.14
N LYS A 604 -23.75 -24.85 19.65
CA LYS A 604 -24.78 -24.01 19.03
C LYS A 604 -24.35 -23.54 17.63
N ILE A 605 -23.12 -23.09 17.45
CA ILE A 605 -22.65 -22.66 16.14
C ILE A 605 -22.52 -23.85 15.18
N ALA A 606 -22.01 -25.00 15.64
CA ALA A 606 -21.92 -26.20 14.80
C ALA A 606 -23.31 -26.65 14.32
N THR A 607 -24.29 -26.63 15.23
CA THR A 607 -25.69 -26.92 14.93
C THR A 607 -26.22 -25.97 13.86
N ASN A 608 -26.06 -24.66 14.06
CA ASN A 608 -26.52 -23.65 13.11
C ASN A 608 -25.91 -23.84 11.71
N ILE A 609 -24.59 -24.01 11.61
CA ILE A 609 -23.93 -24.23 10.31
C ILE A 609 -24.43 -25.54 9.66
N PHE A 610 -24.62 -26.61 10.43
CA PHE A 610 -25.13 -27.87 9.91
C PHE A 610 -26.61 -27.80 9.49
N GLU A 611 -27.44 -27.00 10.17
CA GLU A 611 -28.81 -26.70 9.72
C GLU A 611 -28.81 -26.08 8.32
N GLN A 612 -27.88 -25.17 8.02
CA GLN A 612 -27.76 -24.58 6.68
C GLN A 612 -27.37 -25.60 5.62
N TYR A 613 -26.51 -26.55 5.97
CA TYR A 613 -26.22 -27.67 5.09
C TYR A 613 -27.50 -28.47 4.77
N LEU A 614 -28.28 -28.83 5.79
CA LEU A 614 -29.52 -29.61 5.63
C LEU A 614 -30.59 -28.85 4.85
N LEU A 615 -30.78 -27.55 5.11
CA LEU A 615 -31.76 -26.71 4.40
C LEU A 615 -31.47 -26.59 2.91
N ASN A 616 -30.20 -26.70 2.52
CA ASN A 616 -29.76 -26.63 1.13
C ASN A 616 -29.55 -28.03 0.52
N ALA A 617 -29.77 -29.12 1.25
CA ALA A 617 -29.56 -30.48 0.76
C ALA A 617 -30.54 -30.82 -0.38
N GLY A 618 -30.00 -31.35 -1.48
CA GLY A 618 -30.77 -31.73 -2.67
C GLY A 618 -31.03 -30.62 -3.69
N SER A 619 -30.63 -29.37 -3.42
CA SER A 619 -30.63 -28.31 -4.45
C SER A 619 -29.31 -28.27 -5.21
N ASP A 620 -29.36 -28.20 -6.54
CA ASP A 620 -28.19 -28.16 -7.42
C ASP A 620 -27.93 -26.76 -8.02
N ASP A 621 -28.53 -25.71 -7.46
CA ASP A 621 -28.12 -24.34 -7.80
C ASP A 621 -26.76 -24.00 -7.18
N ASN A 622 -25.98 -23.16 -7.87
CA ASN A 622 -24.63 -22.79 -7.45
C ASN A 622 -24.56 -22.22 -6.03
N THR A 623 -25.60 -21.49 -5.59
CA THR A 623 -25.62 -20.86 -4.26
C THR A 623 -25.78 -21.92 -3.18
N SER A 624 -26.75 -22.83 -3.33
CA SER A 624 -26.94 -23.94 -2.40
C SER A 624 -25.74 -24.88 -2.36
N ILE A 625 -25.11 -25.19 -3.50
CA ILE A 625 -23.88 -26.01 -3.53
C ILE A 625 -22.75 -25.32 -2.75
N ALA A 626 -22.50 -24.03 -2.97
CA ALA A 626 -21.47 -23.29 -2.25
C ALA A 626 -21.70 -23.29 -0.74
N VAL A 627 -22.96 -23.05 -0.30
CA VAL A 627 -23.34 -23.11 1.12
C VAL A 627 -23.03 -24.49 1.70
N ARG A 628 -23.41 -25.58 1.01
CA ARG A 628 -23.13 -26.94 1.47
C ARG A 628 -21.63 -27.23 1.55
N VAL A 629 -20.85 -26.87 0.53
CA VAL A 629 -19.39 -27.07 0.50
C VAL A 629 -18.72 -26.38 1.69
N HIS A 630 -19.04 -25.11 1.94
CA HIS A 630 -18.41 -24.35 3.01
C HIS A 630 -18.94 -24.73 4.40
N ALA A 631 -20.23 -25.07 4.54
CA ALA A 631 -20.77 -25.60 5.79
C ALA A 631 -20.04 -26.89 6.20
N ILE A 632 -19.89 -27.85 5.28
CA ILE A 632 -19.11 -29.07 5.52
C ILE A 632 -17.63 -28.76 5.80
N TYR A 633 -17.05 -27.79 5.08
CA TYR A 633 -15.66 -27.38 5.31
C TYR A 633 -15.43 -26.95 6.77
N HIS A 634 -16.38 -26.20 7.35
CA HIS A 634 -16.35 -25.78 8.74
C HIS A 634 -16.66 -26.95 9.69
N VAL A 635 -17.81 -27.62 9.52
CA VAL A 635 -18.26 -28.72 10.41
C VAL A 635 -17.23 -29.85 10.50
N SER A 636 -16.54 -30.19 9.40
CA SER A 636 -15.50 -31.23 9.41
C SER A 636 -14.22 -30.86 10.17
N ARG A 637 -14.01 -29.58 10.47
CA ARG A 637 -12.76 -29.06 11.09
C ARG A 637 -12.97 -28.48 12.48
N LEU A 638 -14.20 -28.47 12.96
CA LEU A 638 -14.59 -27.88 14.24
C LEU A 638 -15.02 -28.99 15.20
N ALA A 639 -14.22 -29.23 16.22
CA ALA A 639 -14.52 -30.24 17.24
C ALA A 639 -15.80 -29.85 18.01
N CYS A 640 -16.79 -30.73 17.96
CA CYS A 640 -18.04 -30.67 18.70
C CYS A 640 -18.53 -32.10 19.00
N THR A 641 -19.47 -32.25 19.93
CA THR A 641 -19.85 -33.56 20.47
C THR A 641 -20.52 -34.44 19.42
N GLU A 642 -21.34 -33.86 18.55
CA GLU A 642 -22.08 -34.56 17.49
C GLU A 642 -21.38 -34.52 16.12
N GLN A 643 -20.09 -34.13 16.06
CA GLN A 643 -19.40 -33.90 14.80
C GLN A 643 -19.42 -35.14 13.89
N GLU A 644 -19.10 -36.31 14.44
CA GLU A 644 -19.01 -37.56 13.68
C GLU A 644 -20.39 -38.01 13.16
N GLU A 645 -21.43 -37.89 13.98
CA GLU A 645 -22.80 -38.17 13.57
C GLU A 645 -23.24 -37.27 12.40
N ARG A 646 -22.94 -35.97 12.48
CA ARG A 646 -23.24 -35.00 11.41
C ARG A 646 -22.54 -35.34 10.11
N LEU A 647 -21.26 -35.72 10.16
CA LEU A 647 -20.50 -36.10 8.98
C LEU A 647 -21.01 -37.42 8.38
N ASN A 648 -21.31 -38.43 9.21
CA ASN A 648 -21.89 -39.70 8.75
C ASN A 648 -23.25 -39.47 8.07
N LYS A 649 -24.09 -38.61 8.66
CA LYS A 649 -25.36 -38.20 8.06
C LYS A 649 -25.15 -37.52 6.71
N ALA A 650 -24.19 -36.61 6.60
CA ALA A 650 -23.86 -35.93 5.35
C ALA A 650 -23.35 -36.91 4.27
N PHE A 651 -22.47 -37.86 4.61
CA PHE A 651 -22.02 -38.90 3.68
C PHE A 651 -23.16 -39.77 3.12
N ASN A 652 -24.19 -40.01 3.94
CA ASN A 652 -25.34 -40.84 3.56
C ASN A 652 -26.32 -40.14 2.62
N ILE A 653 -26.44 -38.80 2.70
CA ILE A 653 -27.44 -38.05 1.92
C ILE A 653 -26.84 -37.28 0.75
N GLU A 654 -25.56 -36.92 0.80
CA GLU A 654 -24.94 -36.06 -0.20
C GLU A 654 -24.60 -36.81 -1.49
N LYS A 655 -24.99 -36.20 -2.61
CA LYS A 655 -24.79 -36.74 -3.97
C LYS A 655 -23.92 -35.84 -4.83
N HIS A 656 -23.86 -34.54 -4.53
CA HIS A 656 -23.13 -33.59 -5.36
C HIS A 656 -21.61 -33.75 -5.19
N ILE A 657 -20.88 -33.90 -6.30
CA ILE A 657 -19.45 -34.21 -6.33
C ILE A 657 -18.64 -33.22 -5.48
N SER A 658 -18.85 -31.91 -5.65
CA SER A 658 -18.09 -30.87 -4.92
C SER A 658 -18.25 -30.93 -3.41
N VAL A 659 -19.46 -31.25 -2.94
CA VAL A 659 -19.73 -31.36 -1.50
C VAL A 659 -19.11 -32.65 -0.97
N ARG A 660 -19.16 -33.75 -1.75
CA ARG A 660 -18.48 -35.00 -1.42
C ARG A 660 -16.96 -34.86 -1.36
N LEU A 661 -16.35 -34.07 -2.26
CA LEU A 661 -14.92 -33.73 -2.16
C LEU A 661 -14.62 -33.05 -0.81
N SER A 662 -15.43 -32.04 -0.42
CA SER A 662 -15.28 -31.36 0.88
C SER A 662 -15.40 -32.33 2.08
N LEU A 663 -16.34 -33.30 2.00
CA LEU A 663 -16.52 -34.36 2.99
C LEU A 663 -15.29 -35.27 3.09
N PHE A 664 -14.80 -35.80 1.96
CA PHE A 664 -13.62 -36.67 1.92
C PHE A 664 -12.37 -35.96 2.46
N PHE A 665 -12.07 -34.75 1.99
CA PHE A 665 -10.94 -33.98 2.52
C PHE A 665 -11.08 -33.63 4.01
N GLY A 666 -12.31 -33.49 4.51
CA GLY A 666 -12.59 -33.34 5.93
C GLY A 666 -12.26 -34.61 6.73
N ALA A 667 -12.77 -35.76 6.27
CA ALA A 667 -12.56 -37.08 6.86
C ALA A 667 -11.08 -37.48 6.89
N ILE A 668 -10.39 -37.33 5.75
CA ILE A 668 -8.97 -37.70 5.58
C ILE A 668 -8.09 -36.87 6.52
N LYS A 669 -8.32 -35.56 6.64
CA LYS A 669 -7.56 -34.70 7.57
C LYS A 669 -7.75 -35.09 9.03
N ARG A 670 -8.83 -35.80 9.37
CA ARG A 670 -9.08 -36.35 10.71
C ARG A 670 -8.49 -37.76 10.91
N GLY A 671 -7.84 -38.33 9.90
CA GLY A 671 -7.26 -39.66 9.95
C GLY A 671 -8.25 -40.81 9.73
N GLN A 672 -9.41 -40.55 9.10
CA GLN A 672 -10.35 -41.61 8.69
C GLN A 672 -9.82 -42.31 7.44
N LEU A 673 -8.96 -43.32 7.64
CA LEU A 673 -8.24 -44.00 6.56
C LEU A 673 -9.14 -44.89 5.69
N ASP A 674 -10.28 -45.36 6.23
CA ASP A 674 -11.31 -46.06 5.47
C ASP A 674 -11.92 -45.14 4.38
N LYS A 675 -12.16 -43.87 4.74
CA LYS A 675 -12.63 -42.83 3.81
C LYS A 675 -11.54 -42.38 2.84
N GLU A 676 -10.27 -42.42 3.25
CA GLU A 676 -9.14 -42.21 2.34
C GLU A 676 -9.09 -43.30 1.26
N ASP A 677 -9.19 -44.58 1.65
CA ASP A 677 -9.20 -45.69 0.69
C ASP A 677 -10.41 -45.63 -0.24
N GLU A 678 -11.61 -45.35 0.29
CA GLU A 678 -12.82 -45.15 -0.51
C GLU A 678 -12.59 -44.05 -1.56
N PHE A 679 -12.01 -42.92 -1.15
CA PHE A 679 -11.76 -41.80 -2.03
C PHE A 679 -10.68 -42.09 -3.07
N TYR A 680 -9.58 -42.72 -2.68
CA TYR A 680 -8.50 -43.14 -3.58
C TYR A 680 -9.04 -44.04 -4.71
N HIS A 681 -9.84 -45.04 -4.37
CA HIS A 681 -10.44 -45.93 -5.36
C HIS A 681 -11.49 -45.22 -6.22
N LEU A 682 -12.25 -44.29 -5.66
CA LEU A 682 -13.19 -43.47 -6.41
C LEU A 682 -12.47 -42.60 -7.46
N LEU A 683 -11.36 -41.96 -7.08
CA LEU A 683 -10.55 -41.16 -8.01
C LEU A 683 -9.90 -41.98 -9.13
N LEU A 684 -9.66 -43.28 -8.92
CA LEU A 684 -9.13 -44.19 -9.96
C LEU A 684 -10.21 -44.73 -10.89
N SER A 685 -11.42 -44.95 -10.39
CA SER A 685 -12.49 -45.66 -11.12
C SER A 685 -13.49 -44.71 -11.79
N ASP A 686 -13.62 -43.48 -11.31
CA ASP A 686 -14.59 -42.51 -11.81
C ASP A 686 -13.89 -41.27 -12.40
N ILE A 687 -14.04 -41.13 -13.72
CA ILE A 687 -13.42 -40.05 -14.52
C ILE A 687 -13.96 -38.67 -14.09
N GLN A 688 -15.23 -38.56 -13.72
CA GLN A 688 -15.83 -37.28 -13.30
C GLN A 688 -15.27 -36.85 -11.95
N TYR A 689 -15.13 -37.77 -10.99
CA TYR A 689 -14.48 -37.49 -9.71
C TYR A 689 -13.01 -37.11 -9.87
N SER A 690 -12.28 -37.82 -10.73
CA SER A 690 -10.89 -37.49 -11.04
C SER A 690 -10.76 -36.07 -11.62
N ALA A 691 -11.58 -35.72 -12.62
CA ALA A 691 -11.58 -34.39 -13.22
C ALA A 691 -11.97 -33.29 -12.22
N ALA A 692 -13.02 -33.52 -11.42
CA ALA A 692 -13.48 -32.57 -10.41
C ALA A 692 -12.45 -32.37 -9.28
N ASN A 693 -11.71 -33.41 -8.89
CA ASN A 693 -10.64 -33.30 -7.90
C ASN A 693 -9.47 -32.45 -8.41
N ARG A 694 -9.03 -32.65 -9.66
CA ARG A 694 -8.00 -31.81 -10.27
C ARG A 694 -8.49 -30.37 -10.41
N GLY A 695 -9.70 -30.16 -10.92
CA GLY A 695 -10.33 -28.84 -11.00
C GLY A 695 -10.45 -28.16 -9.65
N TYR A 696 -10.79 -28.90 -8.59
CA TYR A 696 -10.83 -28.39 -7.21
C TYR A 696 -9.46 -27.88 -6.74
N HIS A 697 -8.37 -28.62 -6.98
CA HIS A 697 -7.02 -28.18 -6.60
C HIS A 697 -6.55 -26.97 -7.42
N LEU A 698 -6.78 -26.97 -8.73
CA LEU A 698 -6.44 -25.84 -9.61
C LEU A 698 -7.21 -24.59 -9.22
N ALA A 699 -8.52 -24.71 -8.98
CA ALA A 699 -9.33 -23.59 -8.51
C ALA A 699 -8.82 -23.09 -7.14
N TYR A 700 -8.54 -23.99 -6.21
CA TYR A 700 -8.10 -23.61 -4.86
C TYR A 700 -6.72 -22.94 -4.82
N TYR A 701 -5.78 -23.30 -5.70
CA TYR A 701 -4.40 -22.80 -5.67
C TYR A 701 -4.02 -21.82 -6.79
N ASP A 702 -4.76 -21.76 -7.91
CA ASP A 702 -4.43 -20.93 -9.08
C ASP A 702 -5.44 -19.80 -9.41
N LYS A 703 -6.75 -19.97 -9.14
CA LYS A 703 -7.81 -18.97 -9.46
C LYS A 703 -8.70 -18.65 -8.24
N PRO A 704 -8.68 -17.45 -7.62
CA PRO A 704 -9.70 -17.10 -6.64
C PRO A 704 -11.10 -17.19 -7.29
N ASN A 705 -11.89 -18.12 -6.75
CA ASN A 705 -13.09 -18.73 -7.32
C ASN A 705 -14.16 -17.75 -7.85
N TYR A 706 -14.41 -17.82 -9.17
CA TYR A 706 -15.74 -17.56 -9.75
C TYR A 706 -15.99 -18.59 -10.86
N GLY A 707 -16.91 -19.53 -10.60
CA GLY A 707 -17.31 -20.58 -11.54
C GLY A 707 -18.38 -21.48 -10.94
N SER A 708 -19.13 -22.20 -11.78
CA SER A 708 -20.09 -23.21 -11.32
C SER A 708 -19.35 -24.42 -10.76
N MET A 709 -19.80 -24.92 -9.61
CA MET A 709 -19.30 -26.17 -9.04
C MET A 709 -20.04 -27.37 -9.66
N PRO A 710 -19.38 -28.51 -9.94
CA PRO A 710 -17.96 -28.79 -9.70
C PRO A 710 -17.01 -28.03 -10.61
N PHE A 711 -15.87 -27.63 -10.05
CA PHE A 711 -14.79 -27.08 -10.84
C PHE A 711 -14.23 -28.19 -11.73
N GLU A 712 -14.30 -27.99 -13.02
CA GLU A 712 -13.73 -28.93 -13.98
C GLU A 712 -12.28 -28.62 -14.26
N ASP A 713 -11.55 -29.66 -14.65
CA ASP A 713 -10.18 -29.55 -15.10
C ASP A 713 -10.13 -29.07 -16.56
N GLU A 714 -10.07 -27.76 -16.76
CA GLU A 714 -10.06 -27.11 -18.09
C GLU A 714 -8.70 -27.18 -18.82
N GLY A 715 -7.70 -27.85 -18.27
CA GLY A 715 -6.33 -27.79 -18.80
C GLY A 715 -5.44 -26.76 -18.08
N GLY A 716 -4.30 -26.41 -18.69
CA GLY A 716 -3.37 -25.40 -18.17
C GLY A 716 -2.30 -25.93 -17.20
N ASP A 717 -1.40 -25.00 -16.82
CA ASP A 717 -0.28 -25.24 -15.92
C ASP A 717 -0.73 -25.32 -14.45
N TRP A 718 0.05 -26.01 -13.62
CA TRP A 718 -0.28 -26.30 -12.22
C TRP A 718 0.86 -26.09 -11.19
N PRO A 719 1.76 -25.09 -11.34
CA PRO A 719 2.91 -24.91 -10.44
C PRO A 719 2.51 -24.56 -9.00
N ASN A 720 1.41 -23.83 -8.78
CA ASN A 720 0.97 -23.50 -7.42
C ASN A 720 0.37 -24.72 -6.71
N THR A 721 -0.32 -25.58 -7.45
CA THR A 721 -0.79 -26.88 -6.94
C THR A 721 0.40 -27.77 -6.55
N LEU A 722 1.44 -27.85 -7.39
CA LEU A 722 2.68 -28.58 -7.06
C LEU A 722 3.35 -28.03 -5.79
N ASN A 723 3.51 -26.71 -5.71
CA ASN A 723 4.09 -26.05 -4.54
C ASN A 723 3.26 -26.31 -3.27
N ALA A 724 1.93 -26.39 -3.39
CA ALA A 724 1.07 -26.74 -2.26
C ALA A 724 1.30 -28.16 -1.77
N PHE A 725 1.40 -29.13 -2.67
CA PHE A 725 1.70 -30.51 -2.31
C PHE A 725 3.09 -30.63 -1.68
N LEU A 726 4.12 -30.01 -2.25
CA LEU A 726 5.46 -30.01 -1.64
C LEU A 726 5.45 -29.44 -0.21
N ARG A 727 4.64 -28.42 0.08
CA ARG A 727 4.46 -27.93 1.46
C ARG A 727 3.84 -28.99 2.38
N HIS A 728 2.89 -29.80 1.89
CA HIS A 728 2.33 -30.90 2.66
C HIS A 728 3.36 -31.98 3.00
N PHE A 729 4.24 -32.32 2.05
CA PHE A 729 5.33 -33.26 2.28
C PHE A 729 6.39 -32.73 3.25
N ARG A 730 6.73 -31.43 3.18
CA ARG A 730 7.68 -30.78 4.08
C ARG A 730 7.13 -30.51 5.49
N SER A 731 5.83 -30.65 5.72
CA SER A 731 5.20 -30.33 7.00
C SER A 731 5.27 -31.48 8.00
N SER A 732 5.42 -31.11 9.28
CA SER A 732 5.29 -32.00 10.44
C SER A 732 3.85 -32.13 10.96
N LYS A 733 2.85 -31.55 10.29
CA LYS A 733 1.45 -31.61 10.71
C LYS A 733 0.78 -32.92 10.28
N ILE A 734 0.19 -33.63 11.24
CA ILE A 734 -0.45 -34.94 11.02
C ILE A 734 -1.60 -34.89 9.99
N GLU A 735 -2.34 -33.79 9.91
CA GLU A 735 -3.45 -33.65 8.97
C GLU A 735 -2.96 -33.56 7.51
N GLN A 736 -1.71 -33.13 7.31
CA GLN A 736 -1.09 -33.07 5.99
C GLN A 736 -0.48 -34.42 5.60
N TYR A 737 0.02 -35.19 6.57
CA TYR A 737 0.45 -36.57 6.37
C TYR A 737 -0.67 -37.43 5.74
N PHE A 738 -1.89 -37.32 6.26
CA PHE A 738 -3.02 -38.10 5.73
C PHE A 738 -3.43 -37.75 4.29
N LEU A 739 -3.05 -36.58 3.76
CA LEU A 739 -3.36 -36.18 2.38
C LEU A 739 -2.37 -36.71 1.35
N ARG A 740 -1.16 -37.11 1.75
CA ARG A 740 -0.02 -37.35 0.85
C ARG A 740 -0.30 -38.34 -0.27
N ARG A 741 -1.04 -39.41 0.01
CA ARG A 741 -1.40 -40.42 -1.01
C ARG A 741 -2.34 -39.86 -2.07
N ILE A 742 -3.34 -39.08 -1.67
CA ILE A 742 -4.26 -38.38 -2.58
C ILE A 742 -3.53 -37.29 -3.37
N ASP A 743 -2.61 -36.55 -2.75
CA ASP A 743 -1.79 -35.54 -3.42
C ASP A 743 -0.93 -36.21 -4.53
N LEU A 744 -0.29 -37.35 -4.24
CA LEU A 744 0.48 -38.13 -5.23
C LEU A 744 -0.39 -38.65 -6.37
N LEU A 745 -1.58 -39.18 -6.06
CA LEU A 745 -2.51 -39.62 -7.09
C LEU A 745 -2.95 -38.43 -7.97
N THR A 746 -3.19 -37.28 -7.38
CA THR A 746 -3.56 -36.06 -8.10
C THR A 746 -2.41 -35.59 -9.00
N LEU A 747 -1.16 -35.64 -8.53
CA LEU A 747 0.04 -35.38 -9.33
C LEU A 747 0.13 -36.30 -10.55
N TYR A 748 -0.07 -37.61 -10.35
CA TYR A 748 -0.11 -38.59 -11.43
C TYR A 748 -1.16 -38.21 -12.48
N GLN A 749 -2.38 -37.92 -12.04
CA GLN A 749 -3.51 -37.60 -12.91
C GLN A 749 -3.33 -36.26 -13.65
N LEU A 750 -2.68 -35.28 -13.03
CA LEU A 750 -2.32 -34.02 -13.69
C LEU A 750 -1.32 -34.29 -14.83
N MET A 751 -0.24 -35.03 -14.58
CA MET A 751 0.72 -35.37 -15.64
C MET A 751 0.08 -36.16 -16.78
N GLU A 752 -0.79 -37.12 -16.44
CA GLU A 752 -1.53 -37.91 -17.42
C GLU A 752 -2.46 -37.06 -18.27
N SER A 753 -3.29 -36.21 -17.65
CA SER A 753 -4.24 -35.37 -18.37
C SER A 753 -3.57 -34.32 -19.27
N ARG A 754 -2.35 -33.89 -18.94
CA ARG A 754 -1.57 -32.94 -19.77
C ARG A 754 -0.66 -33.60 -20.78
N ASN A 755 -0.47 -34.92 -20.69
CA ASN A 755 0.56 -35.64 -21.43
C ASN A 755 1.94 -34.94 -21.32
N SER A 756 2.27 -34.47 -20.11
CA SER A 756 3.44 -33.65 -19.83
C SER A 756 3.84 -33.77 -18.37
N VAL A 757 5.14 -33.83 -18.11
CA VAL A 757 5.68 -33.79 -16.74
C VAL A 757 5.72 -32.38 -16.14
N LYS A 758 5.68 -31.31 -16.96
CA LYS A 758 5.81 -29.94 -16.45
C LYS A 758 4.64 -29.59 -15.52
N PRO A 759 4.89 -28.91 -14.38
CA PRO A 759 6.14 -28.27 -13.95
C PRO A 759 7.07 -29.14 -13.08
N MET A 760 6.84 -30.46 -12.98
CA MET A 760 7.78 -31.37 -12.31
C MET A 760 9.13 -31.40 -13.04
N THR A 761 10.20 -31.60 -12.27
CA THR A 761 11.57 -31.75 -12.75
C THR A 761 12.23 -32.93 -12.04
N GLU A 762 13.33 -33.45 -12.58
CA GLU A 762 14.11 -34.51 -11.92
C GLU A 762 14.49 -34.12 -10.48
N LYS A 763 14.89 -32.85 -10.26
CA LYS A 763 15.22 -32.34 -8.93
C LYS A 763 14.03 -32.42 -7.96
N ILE A 764 12.83 -32.05 -8.40
CA ILE A 764 11.63 -32.11 -7.57
C ILE A 764 11.23 -33.57 -7.30
N LEU A 765 11.37 -34.44 -8.30
CA LEU A 765 11.09 -35.87 -8.13
C LEU A 765 12.03 -36.50 -7.10
N SER A 766 13.33 -36.16 -7.13
CA SER A 766 14.30 -36.60 -6.12
C SER A 766 13.97 -36.06 -4.73
N GLU A 767 13.55 -34.79 -4.61
CA GLU A 767 13.11 -34.23 -3.33
C GLU A 767 11.87 -34.97 -2.79
N LEU A 768 10.88 -35.24 -3.65
CA LEU A 768 9.70 -36.02 -3.26
C LEU A 768 10.06 -37.45 -2.84
N GLU A 769 11.02 -38.08 -3.51
CA GLU A 769 11.52 -39.41 -3.14
C GLU A 769 12.08 -39.41 -1.73
N GLU A 770 12.92 -38.43 -1.40
CA GLU A 770 13.46 -38.26 -0.05
C GLU A 770 12.34 -38.02 0.97
N LEU A 771 11.41 -37.10 0.70
CA LEU A 771 10.31 -36.77 1.62
C LEU A 771 9.27 -37.88 1.80
N VAL A 772 9.16 -38.80 0.84
CA VAL A 772 8.26 -39.97 0.92
C VAL A 772 8.94 -41.12 1.66
N LEU A 773 10.22 -41.42 1.36
CA LEU A 773 10.95 -42.55 1.94
C LEU A 773 11.50 -42.25 3.34
N ASP A 774 11.85 -40.99 3.60
CA ASP A 774 12.27 -40.50 4.92
C ASP A 774 11.38 -39.32 5.36
N PRO A 775 10.09 -39.59 5.67
CA PRO A 775 9.16 -38.54 6.01
C PRO A 775 9.52 -37.89 7.37
N PRO A 776 9.35 -36.56 7.51
CA PRO A 776 9.60 -35.85 8.78
C PRO A 776 8.80 -36.39 9.98
N PHE A 777 7.75 -37.15 9.70
CA PHE A 777 6.81 -37.71 10.66
C PHE A 777 6.10 -38.91 10.03
N THR A 778 6.10 -40.07 10.72
CA THR A 778 5.30 -41.27 10.36
C THR A 778 4.52 -41.73 11.57
N ASN A 779 3.20 -41.90 11.42
CA ASN A 779 2.34 -42.37 12.50
C ASN A 779 1.65 -43.72 12.21
N ASN A 780 1.66 -44.19 10.96
CA ASN A 780 1.02 -45.44 10.56
C ASN A 780 1.81 -46.13 9.43
N PRO A 781 2.53 -47.23 9.72
CA PRO A 781 3.35 -47.93 8.73
C PRO A 781 2.58 -48.52 7.54
N GLU A 782 1.34 -48.99 7.75
CA GLU A 782 0.53 -49.55 6.66
C GLU A 782 0.09 -48.47 5.69
N PHE A 783 -0.32 -47.30 6.21
CA PHE A 783 -0.66 -46.15 5.37
C PHE A 783 0.57 -45.58 4.66
N GLN A 784 1.71 -45.54 5.34
CA GLN A 784 2.99 -45.11 4.76
C GLN A 784 3.38 -45.97 3.55
N LYS A 785 3.22 -47.29 3.63
CA LYS A 785 3.44 -48.19 2.50
C LYS A 785 2.57 -47.84 1.29
N LYS A 786 1.30 -47.47 1.51
CA LYS A 786 0.39 -47.04 0.43
C LYS A 786 0.82 -45.72 -0.23
N ILE A 787 1.40 -44.80 0.55
CA ILE A 787 2.00 -43.55 0.04
C ILE A 787 3.18 -43.90 -0.87
N GLU A 788 4.09 -44.76 -0.41
CA GLU A 788 5.27 -45.20 -1.17
C GLU A 788 4.88 -45.90 -2.47
N GLU A 789 3.93 -46.83 -2.43
CA GLU A 789 3.38 -47.51 -3.62
C GLU A 789 2.84 -46.51 -4.65
N THR A 790 2.11 -45.49 -4.19
CA THR A 790 1.58 -44.44 -5.07
C THR A 790 2.71 -43.56 -5.62
N PHE A 791 3.74 -43.25 -4.83
CA PHE A 791 4.91 -42.51 -5.33
C PHE A 791 5.64 -43.26 -6.45
N TYR A 792 5.82 -44.58 -6.34
CA TYR A 792 6.41 -45.37 -7.42
C TYR A 792 5.58 -45.32 -8.71
N MET A 793 4.24 -45.20 -8.62
CA MET A 793 3.39 -44.95 -9.78
C MET A 793 3.67 -43.57 -10.40
N VAL A 794 3.80 -42.52 -9.59
CA VAL A 794 4.18 -41.16 -10.05
C VAL A 794 5.54 -41.19 -10.74
N LYS A 795 6.55 -41.82 -10.13
CA LYS A 795 7.92 -41.93 -10.67
C LYS A 795 7.95 -42.65 -12.01
N LYS A 796 7.20 -43.75 -12.13
CA LYS A 796 7.07 -44.48 -13.39
C LYS A 796 6.44 -43.59 -14.48
N LYS A 797 5.33 -42.92 -14.18
CA LYS A 797 4.65 -42.02 -15.14
C LYS A 797 5.51 -40.83 -15.55
N PHE A 798 6.27 -40.26 -14.60
CA PHE A 798 7.23 -39.21 -14.89
C PHE A 798 8.27 -39.70 -15.91
N THR A 799 8.84 -40.88 -15.70
CA THR A 799 9.84 -41.48 -16.60
C THR A 799 9.26 -41.82 -17.98
N GLU A 800 7.97 -42.17 -18.07
CA GLU A 800 7.29 -42.44 -19.34
C GLU A 800 7.04 -41.18 -20.20
N LEU A 801 6.88 -40.02 -19.55
CA LEU A 801 6.51 -38.75 -20.19
C LEU A 801 7.67 -37.75 -20.33
N TYR A 802 8.79 -37.98 -19.65
CA TYR A 802 10.01 -37.18 -19.70
C TYR A 802 10.88 -37.61 -20.88
#